data_AF-A0A349DNJ8-F1
#
_entry.id   AF-A0A349DNJ8-F1
#
_cell.length_a   1.000
_cell.length_b   1.000
_cell.length_c   1.000
_cell.angle_alpha   90.00
_cell.angle_beta   90.00
_cell.angle_gamma   90.00
#
_symmetry.space_group_name_H-M   'P 1'
#
loop_
_entity.id
_entity.type
_entity.pdbx_description
1 polymer ?
#
loop_
_entity_poly.entity_id
_entity_poly.type
_entity_poly.pdbx_seq_one_letter_code
_entity_poly.pdbx_strand_id
1 'polypeptide(L)'
;SITTHYEKYGLKNSNGYAIAGEKSTTGKPFFSSDGHIGLSKPDLFFEAQIVYPGQDLYGLFFPFSIWCLIGHTQTTSWGVTVMLNDDVDLYRETINPHNPHQVKYNGKWVDLKTRIETIKVLQSDGQLKDSTFEVKVTPHGPIISNVNGFIVDEAPISLYNVPFLFPDRTQEAFFGINNANNLKQFRKAARKHVGPGYNVQYADKHNNIAWFAVAKLLKRPAHVNSKVILDGASGNDEPLGFYPFNKNPRSVNPARGFIYSANNQIGKVDGKLYPGYYVAGTRAKVLTKKLASQAKFSSEDIQKLFRNTKSPVFKRIKNNLLNELQANPVLAKSADHQKAARILRNWKGKHRLSDKGPVVFYQLYFQLLKGIFEDEIGPNVFEVFFQGGTPLYDVVDRSFVDILNKASSIWYDNVTTAHKQESREDIFAEAFDNTVKKLVETGVLGSTWGEVHTQFYQGFPSLFLAPEEASNFNLGPFPFAGGINVLNKTELDLFAVGTFGDYSVGKTSGAGNRTLVDFSNINRKSLGIIPTGQSGVPESPFYQDQAPLYNSGQLRPMLGKRSDIESQSSKLVLKRPKRPAPNVGEISGAENVCPGDHTVKYSVEKVDNADQYIWVLPDGTSQDKTGKTGSIATSASKIKVNIGPGFTGGNITVTAKSNDLGIGKTSALTIAKCINGRTSNLLVQEMNGKKVVVFPNPVVGVSKVKLQVGGYESNAPVVVQVVDTKGNTKTQITRKLVNGSFFLNADHLAIGVNILKIKVNAEVFSFQIIKFE
;
A
#
# COMPACT_ATOMS: atom_id res chain seq x y z
N SER A 1 -18.70 -0.11 -1.59
CA SER A 1 -17.35 0.12 -2.17
C SER A 1 -16.55 -1.19 -2.15
N ILE A 2 -15.43 -1.31 -2.87
CA ILE A 2 -14.51 -2.47 -2.77
C ILE A 2 -14.07 -2.74 -1.32
N THR A 3 -13.93 -1.69 -0.51
CA THR A 3 -13.66 -1.80 0.93
C THR A 3 -14.72 -2.67 1.61
N THR A 4 -16.02 -2.44 1.36
CA THR A 4 -17.09 -3.26 1.96
C THR A 4 -17.10 -4.74 1.53
N HIS A 5 -16.45 -5.13 0.43
CA HIS A 5 -16.43 -6.53 -0.03
C HIS A 5 -15.29 -7.34 0.61
N TYR A 6 -14.08 -6.77 0.69
CA TYR A 6 -12.96 -7.40 1.38
C TYR A 6 -13.06 -7.30 2.91
N GLU A 7 -13.66 -6.22 3.43
CA GLU A 7 -13.91 -6.02 4.86
C GLU A 7 -14.95 -7.00 5.41
N LYS A 8 -15.93 -7.44 4.60
CA LYS A 8 -17.03 -8.28 5.07
C LYS A 8 -16.66 -9.75 5.33
N TYR A 9 -15.48 -10.27 4.97
CA TYR A 9 -15.17 -11.71 5.21
C TYR A 9 -13.78 -12.03 5.78
N GLY A 10 -12.91 -11.02 5.94
CA GLY A 10 -11.61 -11.15 6.62
C GLY A 10 -10.61 -12.14 5.99
N LEU A 11 -9.39 -12.20 6.53
CA LEU A 11 -8.28 -13.03 6.02
C LEU A 11 -8.07 -14.32 6.86
N LYS A 12 -9.14 -15.06 7.17
CA LYS A 12 -9.14 -16.06 8.27
C LYS A 12 -9.18 -17.54 7.87
N ASN A 13 -8.92 -17.87 6.60
CA ASN A 13 -9.21 -19.22 6.06
C ASN A 13 -8.05 -19.99 5.41
N SER A 14 -6.84 -19.47 5.45
CA SER A 14 -5.67 -20.03 4.76
C SER A 14 -5.19 -21.37 5.36
N ASN A 15 -4.67 -22.29 4.54
CA ASN A 15 -3.88 -23.41 5.03
C ASN A 15 -2.42 -23.31 4.56
N GLY A 16 -1.50 -23.82 5.38
CA GLY A 16 -0.10 -23.95 5.03
C GLY A 16 0.52 -25.11 5.79
N TYR A 17 1.30 -25.95 5.12
CA TYR A 17 1.97 -27.08 5.74
C TYR A 17 3.21 -27.50 4.96
N ALA A 18 4.13 -28.15 5.63
CA ALA A 18 5.25 -28.82 4.99
C ALA A 18 5.46 -30.18 5.65
N ILE A 19 5.86 -31.16 4.85
CA ILE A 19 6.27 -32.47 5.33
C ILE A 19 7.73 -32.68 4.96
N ALA A 20 8.47 -33.28 5.87
CA ALA A 20 9.84 -33.69 5.63
C ALA A 20 9.87 -34.97 4.76
N GLY A 21 11.04 -35.27 4.20
CA GLY A 21 11.29 -36.33 3.24
C GLY A 21 10.97 -37.72 3.75
N GLU A 22 11.08 -37.96 5.06
CA GLU A 22 10.66 -39.22 5.69
C GLU A 22 9.16 -39.49 5.54
N LYS A 23 8.35 -38.43 5.38
CA LYS A 23 6.90 -38.48 5.13
C LYS A 23 6.53 -38.35 3.66
N SER A 24 7.49 -38.19 2.75
CA SER A 24 7.21 -38.12 1.32
C SER A 24 7.63 -39.40 0.60
N THR A 25 6.96 -39.69 -0.50
CA THR A 25 7.34 -40.80 -1.40
C THR A 25 8.64 -40.53 -2.16
N THR A 26 9.05 -39.26 -2.27
CA THR A 26 10.27 -38.85 -2.98
C THR A 26 11.51 -38.82 -2.10
N GLY A 27 11.37 -38.96 -0.78
CA GLY A 27 12.47 -38.76 0.17
C GLY A 27 12.93 -37.29 0.30
N LYS A 28 12.21 -36.35 -0.33
CA LYS A 28 12.46 -34.89 -0.26
C LYS A 28 11.23 -34.15 0.26
N PRO A 29 11.39 -32.97 0.88
CA PRO A 29 10.23 -32.24 1.41
C PRO A 29 9.19 -31.89 0.35
N PHE A 30 7.93 -31.85 0.79
CA PHE A 30 6.88 -31.12 0.11
C PHE A 30 6.48 -29.91 0.95
N PHE A 31 6.30 -28.77 0.29
CA PHE A 31 5.72 -27.58 0.88
C PHE A 31 4.40 -27.26 0.20
N SER A 32 3.40 -26.84 0.97
CA SER A 32 2.09 -26.47 0.45
C SER A 32 1.51 -25.25 1.14
N SER A 33 0.85 -24.40 0.36
CA SER A 33 0.15 -23.21 0.82
C SER A 33 -1.06 -22.92 -0.06
N ASP A 34 -2.19 -22.56 0.55
CA ASP A 34 -3.37 -22.00 -0.12
C ASP A 34 -3.94 -20.85 0.71
N GLY A 35 -3.57 -19.63 0.33
CA GLY A 35 -3.99 -18.40 1.00
C GLY A 35 -5.44 -18.10 0.67
N HIS A 36 -6.32 -18.04 1.67
CA HIS A 36 -7.73 -17.78 1.45
C HIS A 36 -8.09 -16.31 1.68
N ILE A 37 -8.75 -15.72 0.68
CA ILE A 37 -9.02 -14.30 0.51
C ILE A 37 -10.34 -14.11 -0.25
N GLY A 38 -10.86 -12.88 -0.33
CA GLY A 38 -11.92 -12.55 -1.28
C GLY A 38 -11.46 -12.79 -2.72
N LEU A 39 -12.28 -13.51 -3.50
CA LEU A 39 -11.98 -13.87 -4.89
C LEU A 39 -12.62 -12.87 -5.84
N SER A 40 -11.83 -12.25 -6.71
CA SER A 40 -12.26 -11.22 -7.66
C SER A 40 -11.43 -11.30 -8.94
N LYS A 41 -11.72 -10.40 -9.88
CA LYS A 41 -10.94 -10.24 -11.11
C LYS A 41 -10.52 -8.78 -11.29
N PRO A 42 -9.22 -8.46 -11.41
CA PRO A 42 -8.06 -9.36 -11.45
C PRO A 42 -7.84 -10.12 -10.12
N ASP A 43 -7.12 -11.25 -10.19
CA ASP A 43 -6.74 -12.01 -8.99
C ASP A 43 -5.83 -11.15 -8.08
N LEU A 44 -5.92 -11.34 -6.76
CA LEU A 44 -5.09 -10.61 -5.79
C LEU A 44 -3.59 -10.91 -5.95
N PHE A 45 -3.25 -12.14 -6.33
CA PHE A 45 -1.87 -12.55 -6.53
C PHE A 45 -1.47 -12.47 -8.01
N PHE A 46 -0.31 -11.88 -8.25
CA PHE A 46 0.39 -11.92 -9.52
C PHE A 46 1.49 -12.99 -9.44
N GLU A 47 1.37 -14.03 -10.26
CA GLU A 47 2.35 -15.12 -10.29
C GLU A 47 3.53 -14.78 -11.21
N ALA A 48 4.76 -14.89 -10.71
CA ALA A 48 5.94 -14.59 -11.51
C ALA A 48 7.16 -15.40 -11.10
N GLN A 49 8.06 -15.60 -12.07
CA GLN A 49 9.45 -15.94 -11.82
C GLN A 49 10.32 -14.70 -12.06
N ILE A 50 11.13 -14.33 -11.06
CA ILE A 50 12.07 -13.21 -11.13
C ILE A 50 13.48 -13.77 -10.95
N VAL A 51 14.30 -13.60 -11.99
CA VAL A 51 15.70 -14.06 -12.04
C VAL A 51 16.63 -12.86 -12.14
N TYR A 52 17.60 -12.78 -11.22
CA TYR A 52 18.66 -11.76 -11.19
C TYR A 52 19.95 -12.35 -10.59
N PRO A 53 21.10 -11.67 -10.65
CA PRO A 53 22.35 -12.24 -10.15
C PRO A 53 22.23 -12.74 -8.71
N GLY A 54 22.46 -14.04 -8.51
CA GLY A 54 22.38 -14.70 -7.20
C GLY A 54 20.99 -15.15 -6.77
N GLN A 55 19.94 -14.94 -7.59
CA GLN A 55 18.57 -15.28 -7.22
C GLN A 55 17.75 -15.80 -8.40
N ASP A 56 16.98 -16.84 -8.10
CA ASP A 56 15.94 -17.39 -8.97
C ASP A 56 14.72 -17.69 -8.09
N LEU A 57 13.72 -16.81 -8.19
CA LEU A 57 12.55 -16.76 -7.32
C LEU A 57 11.29 -17.00 -8.15
N TYR A 58 10.53 -18.03 -7.82
CA TYR A 58 9.19 -18.24 -8.36
C TYR A 58 8.15 -18.07 -7.24
N GLY A 59 7.08 -17.33 -7.48
CA GLY A 59 5.95 -17.33 -6.57
C GLY A 59 4.91 -16.26 -6.84
N LEU A 60 4.21 -15.90 -5.77
CA LEU A 60 3.04 -15.03 -5.77
C LEU A 60 3.39 -13.68 -5.13
N PHE A 61 3.16 -12.63 -5.90
CA PHE A 61 3.39 -11.23 -5.54
C PHE A 61 2.04 -10.54 -5.39
N PHE A 62 1.95 -9.49 -4.57
CA PHE A 62 0.88 -8.53 -4.79
C PHE A 62 1.24 -7.69 -6.02
N PRO A 63 0.27 -7.33 -6.88
CA PRO A 63 0.50 -6.37 -7.94
C PRO A 63 1.25 -5.14 -7.43
N PHE A 64 2.30 -4.74 -8.15
CA PHE A 64 3.20 -3.63 -7.78
C PHE A 64 4.05 -3.82 -6.51
N SER A 65 4.00 -4.97 -5.85
CA SER A 65 4.89 -5.28 -4.74
C SER A 65 6.24 -5.85 -5.22
N ILE A 66 7.30 -5.50 -4.49
CA ILE A 66 8.66 -5.99 -4.70
C ILE A 66 8.96 -7.29 -3.94
N TRP A 67 8.03 -7.78 -3.12
CA TRP A 67 8.22 -9.01 -2.34
C TRP A 67 7.31 -10.14 -2.80
N CYS A 68 7.80 -11.36 -2.70
CA CYS A 68 7.05 -12.59 -2.91
C CYS A 68 6.49 -13.11 -1.57
N LEU A 69 5.17 -13.18 -1.45
CA LEU A 69 4.53 -13.56 -0.18
C LEU A 69 4.53 -15.08 0.03
N ILE A 70 4.29 -15.83 -1.05
CA ILE A 70 4.28 -17.30 -1.08
C ILE A 70 5.10 -17.72 -2.29
N GLY A 71 6.14 -18.51 -2.09
CA GLY A 71 7.02 -18.88 -3.19
C GLY A 71 8.19 -19.75 -2.79
N HIS A 72 9.10 -19.93 -3.73
CA HIS A 72 10.32 -20.67 -3.53
C HIS A 72 11.47 -20.12 -4.37
N THR A 73 12.68 -20.36 -3.87
CA THR A 73 13.92 -20.29 -4.64
C THR A 73 14.34 -21.71 -5.02
N GLN A 74 15.51 -21.85 -5.65
CA GLN A 74 16.14 -23.15 -5.86
C GLN A 74 16.53 -23.88 -4.56
N THR A 75 16.47 -23.22 -3.40
CA THR A 75 16.94 -23.78 -2.11
C THR A 75 15.90 -23.81 -1.01
N THR A 76 14.97 -22.85 -0.97
CA THR A 76 14.00 -22.68 0.13
C THR A 76 12.61 -22.36 -0.40
N SER A 77 11.57 -22.71 0.35
CA SER A 77 10.18 -22.32 0.08
C SER A 77 9.52 -21.78 1.33
N TRP A 78 8.54 -20.89 1.15
CA TRP A 78 7.76 -20.31 2.24
C TRP A 78 6.34 -19.97 1.80
N GLY A 79 5.52 -19.75 2.82
CA GLY A 79 4.18 -19.21 2.67
C GLY A 79 3.72 -18.66 4.00
N VAL A 80 2.57 -18.00 3.95
CA VAL A 80 2.01 -17.31 5.11
C VAL A 80 0.54 -17.68 5.26
N THR A 81 0.12 -17.84 6.50
CA THR A 81 -1.30 -17.76 6.87
C THR A 81 -1.45 -16.66 7.91
N VAL A 82 -2.57 -15.95 7.93
CA VAL A 82 -2.80 -14.91 8.96
C VAL A 82 -2.83 -15.55 10.34
N MET A 83 -2.14 -14.93 11.29
CA MET A 83 -2.01 -15.46 12.65
C MET A 83 -3.27 -15.24 13.48
N LEU A 84 -4.01 -14.15 13.24
CA LEU A 84 -5.18 -13.75 14.03
C LEU A 84 -4.84 -13.48 15.50
N ASN A 85 -3.60 -13.08 15.78
CA ASN A 85 -3.19 -12.64 17.10
C ASN A 85 -3.83 -11.30 17.44
N ASP A 86 -3.98 -11.07 18.73
CA ASP A 86 -4.47 -9.80 19.25
C ASP A 86 -3.34 -8.76 19.27
N ASP A 87 -3.40 -7.81 18.35
CA ASP A 87 -2.49 -6.67 18.17
C ASP A 87 -3.18 -5.30 18.28
N VAL A 88 -4.44 -5.29 18.74
CA VAL A 88 -5.27 -4.11 18.90
C VAL A 88 -5.93 -4.12 20.28
N ASP A 89 -5.84 -3.01 21.01
CA ASP A 89 -6.65 -2.75 22.21
C ASP A 89 -7.48 -1.47 21.99
N LEU A 90 -8.68 -1.42 22.57
CA LEU A 90 -9.53 -0.24 22.60
C LEU A 90 -9.54 0.33 24.01
N TYR A 91 -9.30 1.62 24.17
CA TYR A 91 -9.32 2.30 25.46
C TYR A 91 -10.45 3.33 25.51
N ARG A 92 -11.23 3.30 26.59
CA ARG A 92 -12.20 4.35 26.91
C ARG A 92 -11.48 5.48 27.62
N GLU A 93 -11.51 6.64 27.01
CA GLU A 93 -10.78 7.82 27.44
C GLU A 93 -11.67 8.71 28.30
N THR A 94 -11.11 9.26 29.39
CA THR A 94 -11.82 10.24 30.22
C THR A 94 -11.39 11.64 29.79
N ILE A 95 -12.31 12.43 29.22
CA ILE A 95 -12.06 13.83 28.85
C ILE A 95 -12.01 14.72 30.09
N ASN A 96 -11.14 15.73 30.08
CA ASN A 96 -11.11 16.74 31.14
C ASN A 96 -12.38 17.60 31.07
N PRO A 97 -13.22 17.64 32.12
CA PRO A 97 -14.45 18.44 32.12
C PRO A 97 -14.19 19.96 32.01
N HIS A 98 -12.96 20.40 32.30
CA HIS A 98 -12.54 21.79 32.20
C HIS A 98 -11.72 22.10 30.94
N ASN A 99 -11.31 21.09 30.17
CA ASN A 99 -10.55 21.28 28.93
C ASN A 99 -10.76 20.09 27.95
N PRO A 100 -11.61 20.23 26.92
CA PRO A 100 -11.91 19.12 26.00
C PRO A 100 -10.72 18.70 25.11
N HIS A 101 -9.59 19.41 25.17
CA HIS A 101 -8.34 19.04 24.51
C HIS A 101 -7.41 18.21 25.39
N GLN A 102 -7.91 17.71 26.53
CA GLN A 102 -7.16 16.85 27.45
C GLN A 102 -7.91 15.57 27.77
N VAL A 103 -7.14 14.49 27.98
CA VAL A 103 -7.62 13.22 28.52
C VAL A 103 -6.87 12.87 29.80
N LYS A 104 -7.51 12.09 30.68
CA LYS A 104 -6.85 11.54 31.87
C LYS A 104 -6.00 10.34 31.45
N TYR A 105 -4.74 10.32 31.84
CA TYR A 105 -3.79 9.24 31.61
C TYR A 105 -2.89 9.06 32.84
N ASN A 106 -2.81 7.85 33.38
CA ASN A 106 -2.10 7.55 34.64
C ASN A 106 -2.46 8.53 35.77
N GLY A 107 -3.75 8.85 35.89
CA GLY A 107 -4.27 9.76 36.90
C GLY A 107 -4.06 11.27 36.64
N LYS A 108 -3.40 11.68 35.54
CA LYS A 108 -3.09 13.08 35.20
C LYS A 108 -3.77 13.54 33.92
N TRP A 109 -4.08 14.82 33.80
CA TRP A 109 -4.55 15.40 32.54
C TRP A 109 -3.39 15.59 31.56
N VAL A 110 -3.54 15.07 30.34
CA VAL A 110 -2.55 15.14 29.26
C VAL A 110 -3.22 15.70 28.01
N ASP A 111 -2.52 16.61 27.33
CA ASP A 111 -3.01 17.23 26.09
C ASP A 111 -3.12 16.21 24.96
N LEU A 112 -4.21 16.31 24.20
CA LEU A 112 -4.40 15.60 22.95
C LEU A 112 -3.47 16.16 21.89
N LYS A 113 -2.89 15.28 21.08
CA LYS A 113 -2.25 15.71 19.83
C LYS A 113 -3.33 15.83 18.76
N THR A 114 -3.41 17.00 18.15
CA THR A 114 -4.36 17.29 17.08
C THR A 114 -3.61 17.49 15.76
N ARG A 115 -4.13 16.90 14.68
CA ARG A 115 -3.78 17.29 13.31
C ARG A 115 -5.03 17.51 12.48
N ILE A 116 -4.96 18.46 11.56
CA ILE A 116 -6.02 18.75 10.60
C ILE A 116 -5.69 18.00 9.31
N GLU A 117 -6.64 17.21 8.83
CA GLU A 117 -6.53 16.48 7.57
C GLU A 117 -7.56 17.02 6.58
N THR A 118 -7.18 17.13 5.31
CA THR A 118 -8.08 17.51 4.22
C THR A 118 -8.01 16.45 3.12
N ILE A 119 -9.16 15.85 2.81
CA ILE A 119 -9.30 14.90 1.71
C ILE A 119 -10.17 15.49 0.60
N LYS A 120 -9.88 15.16 -0.66
CA LYS A 120 -10.70 15.55 -1.81
C LYS A 120 -11.73 14.48 -2.10
N VAL A 121 -13.01 14.84 -2.04
CA VAL A 121 -14.15 13.94 -2.26
C VAL A 121 -14.80 14.25 -3.61
N LEU A 122 -14.86 13.24 -4.48
CA LEU A 122 -15.57 13.33 -5.76
C LEU A 122 -17.07 13.46 -5.50
N GLN A 123 -17.67 14.51 -6.05
CA GLN A 123 -19.09 14.80 -5.97
C GLN A 123 -19.83 14.20 -7.18
N SER A 124 -21.15 14.14 -7.08
CA SER A 124 -22.02 13.65 -8.17
C SER A 124 -21.93 14.49 -9.44
N ASP A 125 -21.53 15.76 -9.34
CA ASP A 125 -21.30 16.68 -10.47
C ASP A 125 -19.91 16.51 -11.13
N GLY A 126 -19.11 15.54 -10.67
CA GLY A 126 -17.77 15.27 -11.19
C GLY A 126 -16.66 16.16 -10.61
N GLN A 127 -16.98 17.13 -9.75
CA GLN A 127 -15.99 17.99 -9.11
C GLN A 127 -15.40 17.35 -7.86
N LEU A 128 -14.15 17.70 -7.54
CA LEU A 128 -13.50 17.34 -6.27
C LEU A 128 -13.71 18.47 -5.25
N LYS A 129 -14.29 18.17 -4.09
CA LYS A 129 -14.43 19.13 -2.98
C LYS A 129 -13.59 18.72 -1.79
N ASP A 130 -13.01 19.72 -1.11
CA ASP A 130 -12.25 19.49 0.12
C ASP A 130 -13.20 19.15 1.27
N SER A 131 -12.89 18.07 1.98
CA SER A 131 -13.48 17.67 3.25
C SER A 131 -12.39 17.69 4.30
N THR A 132 -12.53 18.61 5.26
CA THR A 132 -11.54 18.83 6.31
C THR A 132 -12.06 18.32 7.64
N PHE A 133 -11.24 17.58 8.38
CA PHE A 133 -11.58 17.04 9.69
C PHE A 133 -10.37 16.98 10.63
N GLU A 134 -10.65 16.90 11.92
CA GLU A 134 -9.64 16.81 12.96
C GLU A 134 -9.35 15.35 13.31
N VAL A 135 -8.07 15.00 13.41
CA VAL A 135 -7.61 13.73 13.99
C VAL A 135 -7.00 14.02 15.36
N LYS A 136 -7.70 13.58 16.41
CA LYS A 136 -7.27 13.67 17.80
C LYS A 136 -6.58 12.37 18.21
N VAL A 137 -5.41 12.49 18.84
CA VAL A 137 -4.57 11.36 19.25
C VAL A 137 -4.26 11.47 20.75
N THR A 138 -4.65 10.44 21.50
CA THR A 138 -4.39 10.25 22.92
C THR A 138 -3.04 9.56 23.13
N PRO A 139 -2.58 9.35 24.38
CA PRO A 139 -1.44 8.49 24.64
C PRO A 139 -1.57 7.05 24.10
N HIS A 140 -2.80 6.52 23.99
CA HIS A 140 -3.05 5.17 23.47
C HIS A 140 -3.16 5.11 21.95
N GLY A 141 -3.58 6.20 21.30
CA GLY A 141 -3.72 6.25 19.84
C GLY A 141 -4.79 7.21 19.35
N PRO A 142 -5.14 7.17 18.05
CA PRO A 142 -6.19 8.02 17.50
C PRO A 142 -7.55 7.68 18.11
N ILE A 143 -8.38 8.69 18.37
CA ILE A 143 -9.79 8.53 18.74
C ILE A 143 -10.57 8.08 17.52
N ILE A 144 -11.36 7.02 17.66
CA ILE A 144 -12.14 6.39 16.58
C ILE A 144 -13.65 6.43 16.82
N SER A 145 -14.15 7.05 17.90
CA SER A 145 -15.60 7.15 18.18
C SER A 145 -16.40 7.82 17.06
N ASN A 146 -15.80 8.74 16.31
CA ASN A 146 -16.47 9.44 15.21
C ASN A 146 -16.50 8.63 13.90
N VAL A 147 -15.93 7.42 13.89
CA VAL A 147 -16.03 6.49 12.75
C VAL A 147 -17.40 5.80 12.86
N ASN A 148 -18.37 6.35 12.12
CA ASN A 148 -19.77 5.95 12.18
C ASN A 148 -19.97 4.42 11.96
N GLY A 149 -20.89 3.82 12.73
CA GLY A 149 -21.36 2.44 12.52
C GLY A 149 -20.66 1.33 13.31
N PHE A 150 -19.64 1.63 14.13
CA PHE A 150 -18.86 0.59 14.84
C PHE A 150 -18.80 0.72 16.37
N ILE A 151 -19.01 1.91 16.92
CA ILE A 151 -18.87 2.18 18.36
C ILE A 151 -20.07 2.98 18.85
N VAL A 152 -20.82 2.41 19.78
CA VAL A 152 -21.92 3.07 20.49
C VAL A 152 -21.45 3.29 21.93
N ASP A 153 -20.60 4.30 22.12
CA ASP A 153 -20.11 4.72 23.43
C ASP A 153 -20.07 6.25 23.46
N GLU A 154 -20.57 6.86 24.53
CA GLU A 154 -20.57 8.32 24.70
C GLU A 154 -19.16 8.85 24.98
N ALA A 155 -18.33 8.04 25.64
CA ALA A 155 -16.95 8.40 25.91
C ALA A 155 -16.07 8.18 24.66
N PRO A 156 -15.04 9.01 24.44
CA PRO A 156 -14.11 8.79 23.34
C PRO A 156 -13.37 7.46 23.49
N ILE A 157 -13.32 6.68 22.41
CA ILE A 157 -12.60 5.41 22.32
C ILE A 157 -11.37 5.61 21.44
N SER A 158 -10.20 5.29 21.97
CA SER A 158 -8.95 5.31 21.21
C SER A 158 -8.53 3.90 20.78
N LEU A 159 -7.78 3.86 19.67
CA LEU A 159 -7.26 2.63 19.06
C LEU A 159 -5.76 2.48 19.34
N TYR A 160 -5.40 1.56 20.24
CA TYR A 160 -4.02 1.14 20.42
C TYR A 160 -3.69 0.02 19.44
N ASN A 161 -2.88 0.29 18.41
CA ASN A 161 -2.54 -0.66 17.35
C ASN A 161 -1.02 -0.90 17.30
N VAL A 162 -0.60 -2.13 17.61
CA VAL A 162 0.82 -2.48 17.76
C VAL A 162 1.67 -2.16 16.51
N PRO A 163 1.28 -2.57 15.29
CA PRO A 163 1.95 -2.16 14.05
C PRO A 163 2.25 -0.66 13.94
N PHE A 164 1.37 0.22 14.43
CA PHE A 164 1.53 1.67 14.31
C PHE A 164 2.55 2.27 15.29
N LEU A 165 3.04 1.49 16.26
CA LEU A 165 4.01 1.93 17.26
C LEU A 165 5.47 1.74 16.82
N PHE A 166 5.70 1.13 15.65
CA PHE A 166 7.03 0.83 15.15
C PHE A 166 7.19 1.27 13.70
N PRO A 167 8.42 1.59 13.25
CA PRO A 167 8.70 1.72 11.83
C PRO A 167 8.29 0.44 11.09
N ASP A 168 7.58 0.58 9.98
CA ASP A 168 7.25 -0.56 9.14
C ASP A 168 8.53 -1.16 8.54
N ARG A 169 8.73 -2.44 8.80
CA ARG A 169 9.88 -3.22 8.32
C ARG A 169 9.44 -4.45 7.54
N THR A 170 8.19 -4.50 7.09
CA THR A 170 7.67 -5.57 6.25
C THR A 170 8.55 -5.72 5.01
N GLN A 171 9.08 -4.60 4.47
CA GLN A 171 9.87 -4.60 3.21
C GLN A 171 11.18 -5.31 3.40
N GLU A 172 11.87 -4.92 4.47
CA GLU A 172 13.11 -5.52 4.87
C GLU A 172 12.96 -6.99 5.30
N ALA A 173 11.84 -7.34 5.94
CA ALA A 173 11.55 -8.70 6.39
C ALA A 173 11.33 -9.63 5.20
N PHE A 174 10.39 -9.30 4.30
CA PHE A 174 10.07 -10.17 3.18
C PHE A 174 11.14 -10.18 2.09
N PHE A 175 11.84 -9.07 1.85
CA PHE A 175 13.03 -9.08 1.00
C PHE A 175 14.10 -10.06 1.54
N GLY A 176 14.33 -10.06 2.86
CA GLY A 176 15.25 -10.99 3.50
C GLY A 176 14.78 -12.45 3.48
N ILE A 177 13.47 -12.69 3.56
CA ILE A 177 12.84 -14.02 3.41
C ILE A 177 13.05 -14.52 1.98
N ASN A 178 12.76 -13.69 0.97
CA ASN A 178 12.86 -14.05 -0.43
C ASN A 178 14.30 -14.40 -0.84
N ASN A 179 15.30 -13.79 -0.19
CA ASN A 179 16.73 -13.99 -0.45
C ASN A 179 17.41 -14.95 0.55
N ALA A 180 16.65 -15.61 1.43
CA ALA A 180 17.22 -16.56 2.38
C ALA A 180 17.63 -17.85 1.67
N ASN A 181 18.85 -18.33 1.94
CA ASN A 181 19.36 -19.60 1.40
C ASN A 181 19.29 -20.77 2.39
N ASN A 182 18.89 -20.48 3.64
CA ASN A 182 18.79 -21.45 4.71
C ASN A 182 17.93 -20.92 5.86
N LEU A 183 17.55 -21.83 6.76
CA LEU A 183 16.68 -21.53 7.90
C LEU A 183 17.23 -20.44 8.82
N LYS A 184 18.55 -20.33 8.99
CA LYS A 184 19.18 -19.32 9.84
C LYS A 184 18.98 -17.92 9.27
N GLN A 185 19.23 -17.73 7.97
CA GLN A 185 18.98 -16.47 7.26
C GLN A 185 17.49 -16.14 7.26
N PHE A 186 16.64 -17.13 6.97
CA PHE A 186 15.19 -17.00 6.97
C PHE A 186 14.67 -16.48 8.32
N ARG A 187 15.05 -17.12 9.42
CA ARG A 187 14.66 -16.70 10.78
C ARG A 187 15.16 -15.29 11.12
N LYS A 188 16.37 -14.91 10.67
CA LYS A 188 16.93 -13.57 10.87
C LYS A 188 16.14 -12.49 10.11
N ALA A 189 15.56 -12.83 8.96
CA ALA A 189 14.69 -11.94 8.20
C ALA A 189 13.28 -11.87 8.82
N ALA A 190 12.66 -13.02 9.11
CA ALA A 190 11.32 -13.11 9.66
C ALA A 190 11.13 -12.30 10.96
N ARG A 191 12.12 -12.30 11.86
CA ARG A 191 12.06 -11.53 13.13
C ARG A 191 11.92 -10.01 12.97
N LYS A 192 12.14 -9.46 11.77
CA LYS A 192 12.04 -8.02 11.50
C LYS A 192 10.60 -7.55 11.31
N HIS A 193 9.70 -8.45 10.94
CA HIS A 193 8.29 -8.14 10.72
C HIS A 193 7.59 -7.80 12.04
N VAL A 194 6.82 -6.72 12.05
CA VAL A 194 6.12 -6.22 13.26
C VAL A 194 4.68 -6.70 13.26
N GLY A 195 3.95 -6.47 12.17
CA GLY A 195 2.56 -6.88 12.01
C GLY A 195 2.02 -6.43 10.65
N PRO A 196 0.80 -6.87 10.26
CA PRO A 196 -0.07 -7.78 11.00
C PRO A 196 0.57 -9.15 11.16
N GLY A 197 0.15 -9.92 12.17
CA GLY A 197 0.85 -11.16 12.48
C GLY A 197 0.63 -12.29 11.49
N TYR A 198 1.71 -13.00 11.18
CA TYR A 198 1.71 -14.13 10.26
C TYR A 198 2.22 -15.42 10.90
N ASN A 199 1.57 -16.51 10.56
CA ASN A 199 2.12 -17.85 10.64
C ASN A 199 2.98 -18.07 9.40
N VAL A 200 4.31 -18.08 9.54
CA VAL A 200 5.22 -18.26 8.41
C VAL A 200 5.73 -19.70 8.38
N GLN A 201 5.40 -20.42 7.32
CA GLN A 201 5.89 -21.79 7.08
C GLN A 201 7.16 -21.75 6.21
N TYR A 202 8.03 -22.73 6.40
CA TYR A 202 9.32 -22.86 5.71
C TYR A 202 9.60 -24.32 5.38
N ALA A 203 10.20 -24.57 4.22
CA ALA A 203 10.90 -25.81 3.90
C ALA A 203 12.15 -25.54 3.06
N ASP A 204 13.10 -26.47 3.03
CA ASP A 204 14.28 -26.38 2.16
C ASP A 204 14.72 -27.71 1.56
N LYS A 205 15.64 -27.63 0.60
CA LYS A 205 16.23 -28.82 -0.07
C LYS A 205 17.03 -29.73 0.85
N HIS A 206 17.37 -29.27 2.06
CA HIS A 206 18.16 -29.99 3.07
C HIS A 206 17.28 -30.69 4.11
N ASN A 207 16.00 -30.90 3.80
CA ASN A 207 15.03 -31.59 4.65
C ASN A 207 14.62 -30.80 5.91
N ASN A 208 14.93 -29.51 5.99
CA ASN A 208 14.42 -28.70 7.09
C ASN A 208 12.98 -28.28 6.80
N ILE A 209 12.16 -28.32 7.84
CA ILE A 209 10.82 -27.74 7.86
C ILE A 209 10.65 -26.90 9.12
N ALA A 210 10.01 -25.75 8.99
CA ALA A 210 9.77 -24.89 10.14
C ALA A 210 8.46 -24.11 10.03
N TRP A 211 7.97 -23.68 11.18
CA TRP A 211 6.88 -22.73 11.34
C TRP A 211 7.23 -21.73 12.43
N PHE A 212 6.92 -20.45 12.19
CA PHE A 212 7.14 -19.36 13.13
C PHE A 212 5.87 -18.51 13.26
N ALA A 213 5.52 -18.15 14.50
CA ALA A 213 4.64 -17.03 14.79
C ALA A 213 5.43 -15.72 14.63
N VAL A 214 5.09 -14.92 13.63
CA VAL A 214 5.85 -13.74 13.21
C VAL A 214 5.01 -12.49 13.41
N ALA A 215 5.24 -11.82 14.55
CA ALA A 215 4.70 -10.53 14.91
C ALA A 215 5.45 -9.98 16.14
N LYS A 216 5.22 -8.70 16.44
CA LYS A 216 5.50 -8.10 17.75
C LYS A 216 4.33 -8.38 18.68
N LEU A 217 4.54 -9.22 19.69
CA LEU A 217 3.48 -9.66 20.60
C LEU A 217 3.44 -8.78 21.85
N LEU A 218 2.27 -8.21 22.15
CA LEU A 218 2.02 -7.31 23.27
C LEU A 218 1.94 -8.10 24.59
N LYS A 219 2.61 -7.60 25.64
CA LYS A 219 2.49 -8.14 26.99
C LYS A 219 1.48 -7.30 27.76
N ARG A 220 0.40 -7.94 28.22
CA ARG A 220 -0.66 -7.29 29.00
C ARG A 220 -0.57 -7.67 30.49
N PRO A 221 -1.06 -6.82 31.41
CA PRO A 221 -1.31 -7.20 32.80
C PRO A 221 -2.19 -8.45 32.91
N ALA A 222 -2.08 -9.19 34.03
CA ALA A 222 -2.75 -10.47 34.17
C ALA A 222 -4.29 -10.35 34.26
N HIS A 223 -4.80 -9.22 34.75
CA HIS A 223 -6.24 -8.95 34.86
C HIS A 223 -6.87 -8.45 33.56
N VAL A 224 -6.08 -7.97 32.60
CA VAL A 224 -6.58 -7.37 31.36
C VAL A 224 -7.20 -8.43 30.46
N ASN A 225 -8.44 -8.18 30.04
CA ASN A 225 -9.13 -8.91 28.99
C ASN A 225 -9.16 -8.06 27.72
N SER A 226 -8.35 -8.41 26.71
CA SER A 226 -8.28 -7.66 25.44
C SER A 226 -9.54 -7.76 24.56
N LYS A 227 -10.58 -8.45 25.03
CA LYS A 227 -11.87 -8.58 24.33
C LYS A 227 -12.91 -7.55 24.76
N VAL A 228 -12.55 -6.66 25.69
CA VAL A 228 -13.41 -5.55 26.11
C VAL A 228 -12.70 -4.22 25.91
N ILE A 229 -13.47 -3.13 26.00
CA ILE A 229 -12.91 -1.77 26.01
C ILE A 229 -12.25 -1.54 27.38
N LEU A 230 -10.95 -1.25 27.36
CA LEU A 230 -10.09 -1.05 28.54
C LEU A 230 -10.23 0.36 29.11
N ASP A 231 -9.79 0.57 30.35
CA ASP A 231 -9.78 1.89 30.98
C ASP A 231 -8.52 2.70 30.59
N GLY A 232 -8.70 3.82 29.90
CA GLY A 232 -7.60 4.72 29.52
C GLY A 232 -7.14 5.67 30.63
N ALA A 233 -7.86 5.78 31.75
CA ALA A 233 -7.59 6.81 32.75
C ALA A 233 -6.70 6.36 33.91
N SER A 234 -6.90 5.15 34.43
CA SER A 234 -6.26 4.70 35.68
C SER A 234 -4.79 4.33 35.54
N GLY A 235 -4.36 3.88 34.36
CA GLY A 235 -3.04 3.30 34.15
C GLY A 235 -2.92 1.82 34.53
N ASN A 236 -4.00 1.19 35.03
CA ASN A 236 -3.99 -0.22 35.41
C ASN A 236 -3.97 -1.16 34.21
N ASP A 237 -4.51 -0.71 33.06
CA ASP A 237 -4.65 -1.51 31.85
C ASP A 237 -3.52 -1.25 30.82
N GLU A 238 -2.48 -0.53 31.23
CA GLU A 238 -1.34 -0.21 30.37
C GLU A 238 -0.58 -1.46 29.93
N PRO A 239 -0.12 -1.52 28.67
CA PRO A 239 0.73 -2.61 28.23
C PRO A 239 2.07 -2.65 28.96
N LEU A 240 2.51 -3.85 29.34
CA LEU A 240 3.79 -4.11 30.03
C LEU A 240 4.97 -4.23 29.05
N GLY A 241 4.83 -3.69 27.83
CA GLY A 241 5.79 -3.81 26.74
C GLY A 241 5.51 -5.00 25.81
N PHE A 242 6.57 -5.56 25.22
CA PHE A 242 6.46 -6.58 24.16
C PHE A 242 7.35 -7.78 24.44
N TYR A 243 6.91 -8.97 24.03
CA TYR A 243 7.74 -10.16 24.10
C TYR A 243 8.90 -10.07 23.08
N PRO A 244 10.11 -10.51 23.46
CA PRO A 244 11.19 -10.68 22.49
C PRO A 244 10.87 -11.84 21.54
N PHE A 245 11.26 -11.73 20.27
CA PHE A 245 10.89 -12.69 19.21
C PHE A 245 11.26 -14.16 19.52
N ASN A 246 12.27 -14.42 20.36
CA ASN A 246 12.63 -15.77 20.77
C ASN A 246 11.57 -16.46 21.65
N LYS A 247 10.61 -15.70 22.22
CA LYS A 247 9.45 -16.19 22.95
C LYS A 247 8.26 -16.50 22.05
N ASN A 248 8.25 -16.01 20.81
CA ASN A 248 7.20 -16.33 19.87
C ASN A 248 7.17 -17.85 19.61
N PRO A 249 5.97 -18.47 19.52
CA PRO A 249 5.86 -19.90 19.27
C PRO A 249 6.50 -20.29 17.93
N ARG A 250 7.14 -21.45 17.92
CA ARG A 250 7.81 -21.99 16.72
C ARG A 250 7.84 -23.51 16.74
N SER A 251 7.98 -24.10 15.57
CA SER A 251 8.23 -25.53 15.38
C SER A 251 9.33 -25.66 14.33
N VAL A 252 10.45 -26.28 14.68
CA VAL A 252 11.60 -26.47 13.77
C VAL A 252 11.94 -27.94 13.79
N ASN A 253 11.93 -28.58 12.61
CA ASN A 253 12.22 -30.00 12.40
C ASN A 253 11.57 -30.90 13.47
N PRO A 254 10.24 -30.82 13.68
CA PRO A 254 9.60 -31.60 14.73
C PRO A 254 9.68 -33.10 14.39
N ALA A 255 9.91 -33.96 15.38
CA ALA A 255 10.05 -35.41 15.20
C ALA A 255 8.87 -36.08 14.48
N ARG A 256 7.68 -35.47 14.53
CA ARG A 256 6.50 -35.92 13.77
C ARG A 256 6.65 -35.77 12.25
N GLY A 257 7.67 -35.08 11.73
CA GLY A 257 7.98 -34.97 10.30
C GLY A 257 7.09 -34.01 9.50
N PHE A 258 6.26 -33.18 10.15
CA PHE A 258 5.44 -32.18 9.47
C PHE A 258 5.18 -30.93 10.33
N ILE A 259 4.91 -29.80 9.68
CA ILE A 259 4.41 -28.55 10.26
C ILE A 259 3.10 -28.17 9.60
N TYR A 260 2.27 -27.36 10.26
CA TYR A 260 1.01 -26.88 9.70
C TYR A 260 0.60 -25.54 10.32
N SER A 261 -0.26 -24.82 9.63
CA SER A 261 -1.11 -23.77 10.16
C SER A 261 -2.42 -23.73 9.38
N ALA A 262 -3.51 -23.46 10.10
CA ALA A 262 -4.83 -23.25 9.53
C ALA A 262 -5.58 -22.16 10.31
N ASN A 263 -4.89 -21.03 10.60
CA ASN A 263 -5.36 -19.89 11.40
C ASN A 263 -5.81 -20.23 12.84
N ASN A 264 -5.46 -21.41 13.31
CA ASN A 264 -5.77 -21.89 14.66
C ASN A 264 -4.94 -21.18 15.72
N GLN A 265 -5.38 -21.28 16.98
CA GLN A 265 -4.65 -20.84 18.16
C GLN A 265 -3.18 -21.27 18.09
N ILE A 266 -2.28 -20.30 18.23
CA ILE A 266 -0.84 -20.55 18.31
C ILE A 266 -0.46 -21.19 19.66
N GLY A 267 0.76 -21.70 19.73
CA GLY A 267 1.32 -22.21 20.99
C GLY A 267 1.39 -21.14 22.10
N LYS A 268 1.70 -21.59 23.31
CA LYS A 268 1.82 -20.71 24.47
C LYS A 268 3.00 -19.73 24.33
N VAL A 269 2.82 -18.50 24.79
CA VAL A 269 3.87 -17.49 24.98
C VAL A 269 4.09 -17.34 26.47
N ASP A 270 5.31 -17.60 26.95
CA ASP A 270 5.64 -17.63 28.38
C ASP A 270 4.65 -18.43 29.24
N GLY A 271 4.28 -19.62 28.75
CA GLY A 271 3.42 -20.56 29.47
C GLY A 271 1.92 -20.29 29.39
N LYS A 272 1.49 -19.17 28.78
CA LYS A 272 0.08 -18.78 28.63
C LYS A 272 -0.37 -18.79 27.16
N LEU A 273 -1.64 -19.06 26.90
CA LEU A 273 -2.18 -18.88 25.54
C LEU A 273 -2.17 -17.40 25.21
N TYR A 274 -1.69 -17.06 24.01
CA TYR A 274 -1.66 -15.67 23.56
C TYR A 274 -3.05 -15.28 23.00
N PRO A 275 -3.65 -14.15 23.42
CA PRO A 275 -4.95 -13.71 22.93
C PRO A 275 -5.00 -13.53 21.42
N GLY A 276 -6.19 -13.68 20.84
CA GLY A 276 -6.43 -13.51 19.41
C GLY A 276 -7.86 -13.81 19.04
N TYR A 277 -8.15 -13.83 17.74
CA TYR A 277 -9.45 -14.14 17.15
C TYR A 277 -9.34 -15.39 16.26
N TYR A 278 -8.50 -16.34 16.69
CA TYR A 278 -8.21 -17.59 15.98
C TYR A 278 -9.47 -18.39 15.63
N VAL A 279 -9.50 -19.04 14.48
CA VAL A 279 -10.61 -19.93 14.10
C VAL A 279 -10.63 -21.22 14.95
N ALA A 280 -11.74 -21.97 14.96
CA ALA A 280 -11.96 -23.14 15.83
C ALA A 280 -10.98 -24.33 15.67
N GLY A 281 -10.07 -24.25 14.68
CA GLY A 281 -9.03 -25.24 14.47
C GLY A 281 -9.52 -26.56 13.88
N THR A 282 -10.74 -26.61 13.35
CA THR A 282 -11.28 -27.79 12.65
C THR A 282 -10.37 -28.25 11.51
N ARG A 283 -9.94 -27.31 10.66
CA ARG A 283 -8.99 -27.56 9.56
C ARG A 283 -7.64 -28.06 10.07
N ALA A 284 -7.10 -27.43 11.11
CA ALA A 284 -5.87 -27.86 11.76
C ALA A 284 -5.95 -29.30 12.30
N LYS A 285 -7.07 -29.68 12.95
CA LYS A 285 -7.31 -31.04 13.43
C LYS A 285 -7.38 -32.05 12.28
N VAL A 286 -8.02 -31.70 11.16
CA VAL A 286 -8.10 -32.55 9.96
C VAL A 286 -6.71 -32.73 9.33
N LEU A 287 -5.95 -31.65 9.13
CA LEU A 287 -4.58 -31.70 8.61
C LEU A 287 -3.69 -32.55 9.51
N THR A 288 -3.71 -32.28 10.82
CA THR A 288 -2.89 -33.02 11.79
C THR A 288 -3.21 -34.49 11.77
N LYS A 289 -4.49 -34.87 11.81
CA LYS A 289 -4.91 -36.28 11.76
C LYS A 289 -4.44 -36.98 10.48
N LYS A 290 -4.53 -36.30 9.33
CA LYS A 290 -4.09 -36.87 8.05
C LYS A 290 -2.58 -37.03 8.01
N LEU A 291 -1.83 -35.96 8.29
CA LEU A 291 -0.37 -35.93 8.20
C LEU A 291 0.32 -36.77 9.28
N ALA A 292 -0.32 -37.00 10.42
CA ALA A 292 0.19 -37.88 11.48
C ALA A 292 0.12 -39.38 11.14
N SER A 293 -0.58 -39.77 10.07
CA SER A 293 -0.56 -41.16 9.63
C SER A 293 0.86 -41.64 9.29
N GLN A 294 1.09 -42.96 9.36
CA GLN A 294 2.37 -43.58 8.97
C GLN A 294 2.57 -43.63 7.45
N ALA A 295 1.58 -43.19 6.66
CA ALA A 295 1.69 -43.15 5.21
C ALA A 295 2.73 -42.10 4.77
N LYS A 296 3.46 -42.45 3.70
CA LYS A 296 4.22 -41.49 2.90
C LYS A 296 3.29 -40.84 1.88
N PHE A 297 3.39 -39.54 1.67
CA PHE A 297 2.55 -38.78 0.76
C PHE A 297 3.22 -38.65 -0.62
N SER A 298 2.46 -38.87 -1.69
CA SER A 298 2.85 -38.44 -3.04
C SER A 298 2.39 -37.02 -3.34
N SER A 299 2.87 -36.45 -4.46
CA SER A 299 2.37 -35.14 -4.95
C SER A 299 0.84 -35.16 -5.11
N GLU A 300 0.29 -36.25 -5.65
CA GLU A 300 -1.15 -36.43 -5.86
C GLU A 300 -1.92 -36.50 -4.54
N ASP A 301 -1.35 -37.09 -3.49
CA ASP A 301 -1.98 -37.11 -2.17
C ASP A 301 -2.04 -35.72 -1.54
N ILE A 302 -1.00 -34.90 -1.74
CA ILE A 302 -1.01 -33.49 -1.33
C ILE A 302 -2.07 -32.70 -2.12
N GLN A 303 -2.16 -32.91 -3.44
CA GLN A 303 -3.20 -32.30 -4.28
C GLN A 303 -4.63 -32.69 -3.85
N LYS A 304 -4.86 -33.92 -3.38
CA LYS A 304 -6.16 -34.35 -2.83
C LYS A 304 -6.53 -33.59 -1.55
N LEU A 305 -5.58 -33.03 -0.80
CA LEU A 305 -5.88 -32.22 0.38
C LEU A 305 -6.56 -30.90 0.02
N PHE A 306 -6.13 -30.23 -1.05
CA PHE A 306 -6.79 -29.02 -1.57
C PHE A 306 -8.26 -29.26 -1.94
N ARG A 307 -8.61 -30.49 -2.31
CA ARG A 307 -9.98 -30.89 -2.70
C ARG A 307 -10.74 -31.56 -1.56
N ASN A 308 -10.25 -31.49 -0.32
CA ASN A 308 -10.93 -32.12 0.81
C ASN A 308 -12.16 -31.31 1.23
N THR A 309 -13.34 -31.88 0.95
CA THR A 309 -14.64 -31.25 1.23
C THR A 309 -15.36 -31.84 2.44
N LYS A 310 -14.68 -32.60 3.30
CA LYS A 310 -15.32 -33.32 4.41
C LYS A 310 -15.20 -32.52 5.71
N SER A 311 -16.33 -32.21 6.34
CA SER A 311 -16.41 -31.61 7.68
C SER A 311 -16.79 -32.69 8.71
N PRO A 312 -15.85 -33.14 9.56
CA PRO A 312 -16.18 -34.03 10.67
C PRO A 312 -17.12 -33.39 11.70
N VAL A 313 -17.03 -32.07 11.87
CA VAL A 313 -17.84 -31.30 12.83
C VAL A 313 -19.29 -31.28 12.38
N PHE A 314 -19.57 -30.97 11.12
CA PHE A 314 -20.95 -30.94 10.60
C PHE A 314 -21.57 -32.32 10.52
N LYS A 315 -20.76 -33.36 10.26
CA LYS A 315 -21.21 -34.75 10.40
C LYS A 315 -21.63 -35.07 11.84
N ARG A 316 -20.94 -34.54 12.85
CA ARG A 316 -21.31 -34.73 14.26
C ARG A 316 -22.60 -34.00 14.60
N ILE A 317 -22.70 -32.71 14.24
CA ILE A 317 -23.90 -31.88 14.47
C ILE A 317 -25.15 -32.56 13.93
N LYS A 318 -25.14 -32.95 12.64
CA LYS A 318 -26.33 -33.59 12.03
C LYS A 318 -26.69 -34.92 12.72
N ASN A 319 -25.69 -35.68 13.14
CA ASN A 319 -25.92 -36.99 13.75
C ASN A 319 -26.53 -36.81 15.15
N ASN A 320 -26.03 -35.84 15.92
CA ASN A 320 -26.58 -35.51 17.23
C ASN A 320 -28.02 -35.04 17.11
N LEU A 321 -28.33 -34.15 16.17
CA LEU A 321 -29.71 -33.70 15.92
C LEU A 321 -30.64 -34.86 15.51
N LEU A 322 -30.22 -35.71 14.57
CA LEU A 322 -31.04 -36.83 14.12
C LEU A 322 -31.26 -37.88 15.22
N ASN A 323 -30.29 -38.03 16.13
CA ASN A 323 -30.42 -38.93 17.28
C ASN A 323 -31.37 -38.35 18.32
N GLU A 324 -31.29 -37.04 18.62
CA GLU A 324 -32.21 -36.36 19.53
C GLU A 324 -33.66 -36.48 19.04
N LEU A 325 -33.88 -36.19 17.76
CA LEU A 325 -35.21 -36.17 17.15
C LEU A 325 -35.71 -37.55 16.70
N GLN A 326 -35.02 -38.65 17.06
CA GLN A 326 -35.33 -39.98 16.51
C GLN A 326 -36.78 -40.43 16.76
N ALA A 327 -37.33 -40.06 17.91
CA ALA A 327 -38.72 -40.35 18.32
C ALA A 327 -39.66 -39.16 18.10
N ASN A 328 -39.13 -38.01 17.67
CA ASN A 328 -39.91 -36.79 17.50
C ASN A 328 -40.69 -36.83 16.18
N PRO A 329 -42.01 -36.53 16.18
CA PRO A 329 -42.84 -36.61 14.98
C PRO A 329 -42.43 -35.60 13.89
N VAL A 330 -41.65 -34.57 14.21
CA VAL A 330 -41.20 -33.55 13.25
C VAL A 330 -40.46 -34.15 12.05
N LEU A 331 -39.69 -35.23 12.25
CA LEU A 331 -38.95 -35.88 11.17
C LEU A 331 -39.88 -36.54 10.12
N ALA A 332 -41.13 -36.80 10.49
CA ALA A 332 -42.14 -37.45 9.66
C ALA A 332 -43.35 -36.56 9.35
N LYS A 333 -43.35 -35.29 9.78
CA LYS A 333 -44.48 -34.34 9.71
C LYS A 333 -45.08 -34.17 8.31
N SER A 334 -44.26 -34.23 7.26
CA SER A 334 -44.71 -34.24 5.85
C SER A 334 -43.74 -35.02 4.95
N ALA A 335 -44.12 -35.24 3.69
CA ALA A 335 -43.25 -35.84 2.69
C ALA A 335 -41.92 -35.08 2.51
N ASP A 336 -41.96 -33.74 2.57
CA ASP A 336 -40.76 -32.91 2.51
C ASP A 336 -39.86 -33.05 3.74
N HIS A 337 -40.45 -33.19 4.94
CA HIS A 337 -39.69 -33.48 6.17
C HIS A 337 -38.98 -34.82 6.08
N GLN A 338 -39.68 -35.86 5.62
CA GLN A 338 -39.10 -37.19 5.41
C GLN A 338 -37.99 -37.15 4.35
N LYS A 339 -38.17 -36.38 3.27
CA LYS A 339 -37.17 -36.16 2.23
C LYS A 339 -35.91 -35.47 2.79
N ALA A 340 -36.06 -34.38 3.53
CA ALA A 340 -34.94 -33.68 4.17
C ALA A 340 -34.21 -34.56 5.19
N ALA A 341 -34.94 -35.26 6.06
CA ALA A 341 -34.38 -36.19 7.03
C ALA A 341 -33.58 -37.32 6.35
N ARG A 342 -34.11 -37.90 5.26
CA ARG A 342 -33.43 -38.93 4.46
C ARG A 342 -32.14 -38.39 3.82
N ILE A 343 -32.16 -37.18 3.28
CA ILE A 343 -30.96 -36.51 2.74
C ILE A 343 -29.89 -36.37 3.83
N LEU A 344 -30.25 -35.87 5.02
CA LEU A 344 -29.31 -35.70 6.14
C LEU A 344 -28.78 -37.03 6.68
N ARG A 345 -29.63 -38.07 6.83
CA ARG A 345 -29.22 -39.42 7.27
C ARG A 345 -28.15 -40.01 6.34
N ASN A 346 -28.35 -39.88 5.02
CA ASN A 346 -27.45 -40.42 4.01
C ASN A 346 -26.17 -39.61 3.85
N TRP A 347 -26.21 -38.31 4.13
CA TRP A 347 -25.06 -37.42 3.99
C TRP A 347 -23.91 -37.85 4.92
N LYS A 348 -22.67 -37.78 4.44
CA LYS A 348 -21.47 -38.18 5.21
C LYS A 348 -20.58 -37.00 5.61
N GLY A 349 -21.11 -35.78 5.55
CA GLY A 349 -20.40 -34.54 5.86
C GLY A 349 -19.53 -34.00 4.72
N LYS A 350 -19.75 -34.44 3.47
CA LYS A 350 -18.97 -34.03 2.28
C LYS A 350 -19.68 -32.93 1.49
N HIS A 351 -18.91 -32.01 0.91
CA HIS A 351 -19.41 -30.91 0.08
C HIS A 351 -18.95 -31.05 -1.36
N ARG A 352 -19.21 -32.19 -2.00
CA ARG A 352 -18.96 -32.38 -3.43
C ARG A 352 -20.12 -31.79 -4.22
N LEU A 353 -19.87 -31.44 -5.48
CA LEU A 353 -20.90 -30.89 -6.37
C LEU A 353 -22.19 -31.73 -6.41
N SER A 354 -22.09 -33.06 -6.37
CA SER A 354 -23.25 -33.95 -6.40
C SER A 354 -23.92 -34.22 -5.06
N ASP A 355 -23.37 -33.73 -3.94
CA ASP A 355 -23.94 -33.98 -2.61
C ASP A 355 -25.15 -33.06 -2.36
N LYS A 356 -26.30 -33.63 -1.95
CA LYS A 356 -27.52 -32.86 -1.55
C LYS A 356 -27.53 -32.46 -0.08
N GLY A 357 -26.78 -33.19 0.74
CA GLY A 357 -26.73 -33.00 2.19
C GLY A 357 -26.31 -31.61 2.66
N PRO A 358 -25.31 -30.94 2.05
CA PRO A 358 -24.91 -29.60 2.44
C PRO A 358 -26.03 -28.56 2.32
N VAL A 359 -26.88 -28.66 1.28
CA VAL A 359 -28.00 -27.73 1.06
C VAL A 359 -28.94 -27.75 2.28
N VAL A 360 -29.39 -28.94 2.67
CA VAL A 360 -30.24 -29.11 3.85
C VAL A 360 -29.51 -28.71 5.14
N PHE A 361 -28.22 -29.05 5.24
CA PHE A 361 -27.46 -28.81 6.46
C PHE A 361 -27.17 -27.33 6.73
N TYR A 362 -26.83 -26.51 5.74
CA TYR A 362 -26.54 -25.10 6.00
C TYR A 362 -27.79 -24.31 6.37
N GLN A 363 -28.95 -24.63 5.76
CA GLN A 363 -30.22 -24.08 6.23
C GLN A 363 -30.48 -24.49 7.69
N LEU A 364 -30.31 -25.78 8.01
CA LEU A 364 -30.43 -26.28 9.38
C LEU A 364 -29.47 -25.59 10.35
N TYR A 365 -28.23 -25.39 9.94
CA TYR A 365 -27.21 -24.75 10.75
C TYR A 365 -27.58 -23.31 11.09
N PHE A 366 -28.11 -22.55 10.12
CA PHE A 366 -28.66 -21.22 10.37
C PHE A 366 -29.85 -21.25 11.35
N GLN A 367 -30.83 -22.14 11.13
CA GLN A 367 -32.02 -22.22 11.99
C GLN A 367 -31.67 -22.65 13.42
N LEU A 368 -30.68 -23.53 13.60
CA LEU A 368 -30.16 -23.89 14.92
C LEU A 368 -29.48 -22.71 15.60
N LEU A 369 -28.67 -21.92 14.87
CA LEU A 369 -28.06 -20.72 15.44
C LEU A 369 -29.11 -19.69 15.84
N LYS A 370 -30.15 -19.54 15.02
CA LYS A 370 -31.26 -18.61 15.29
C LYS A 370 -32.02 -18.98 16.55
N GLY A 371 -32.50 -20.23 16.64
CA GLY A 371 -33.27 -20.69 17.80
C GLY A 371 -32.46 -20.92 19.09
N ILE A 372 -31.15 -20.69 19.09
CA ILE A 372 -30.28 -20.82 20.28
C ILE A 372 -29.77 -19.46 20.78
N PHE A 373 -29.80 -18.42 19.95
CA PHE A 373 -29.12 -17.16 20.29
C PHE A 373 -29.92 -15.89 20.03
N GLU A 374 -30.84 -15.89 19.05
CA GLU A 374 -31.43 -14.63 18.58
C GLU A 374 -32.33 -13.99 19.64
N ASP A 375 -33.03 -14.77 20.44
CA ASP A 375 -33.96 -14.25 21.43
C ASP A 375 -33.25 -13.56 22.60
N GLU A 376 -32.05 -13.98 22.99
CA GLU A 376 -31.30 -13.31 24.06
C GLU A 376 -30.48 -12.10 23.59
N ILE A 377 -29.98 -12.11 22.35
CA ILE A 377 -29.12 -11.02 21.83
C ILE A 377 -29.87 -10.04 20.94
N GLY A 378 -31.08 -10.39 20.49
CA GLY A 378 -31.90 -9.63 19.58
C GLY A 378 -31.48 -9.76 18.10
N PRO A 379 -32.41 -9.46 17.17
CA PRO A 379 -32.22 -9.69 15.73
C PRO A 379 -31.07 -8.86 15.14
N ASN A 380 -30.86 -7.63 15.62
CA ASN A 380 -29.82 -6.74 15.11
C ASN A 380 -28.41 -7.28 15.41
N VAL A 381 -28.18 -7.77 16.64
CA VAL A 381 -26.87 -8.35 17.01
C VAL A 381 -26.69 -9.72 16.37
N PHE A 382 -27.78 -10.50 16.24
CA PHE A 382 -27.76 -11.77 15.56
C PHE A 382 -27.39 -11.65 14.08
N GLU A 383 -27.92 -10.66 13.36
CA GLU A 383 -27.50 -10.40 11.96
C GLU A 383 -25.98 -10.13 11.86
N VAL A 384 -25.43 -9.37 12.81
CA VAL A 384 -24.00 -9.06 12.88
C VAL A 384 -23.12 -10.32 13.08
N PHE A 385 -23.66 -11.43 13.62
CA PHE A 385 -22.94 -12.72 13.70
C PHE A 385 -22.55 -13.24 12.31
N PHE A 386 -23.31 -12.93 11.27
CA PHE A 386 -23.15 -13.49 9.94
C PHE A 386 -22.47 -12.53 8.95
N GLN A 387 -22.23 -11.30 9.38
CA GLN A 387 -21.37 -10.37 8.66
C GLN A 387 -19.91 -10.82 8.85
N GLY A 388 -19.37 -11.58 7.90
CA GLY A 388 -18.12 -12.36 8.03
C GLY A 388 -16.83 -11.59 8.40
N GLY A 389 -16.86 -10.27 8.50
CA GLY A 389 -15.76 -9.40 8.93
C GLY A 389 -15.66 -9.30 10.44
N THR A 390 -16.68 -9.77 11.17
CA THR A 390 -16.71 -9.66 12.63
C THR A 390 -16.07 -10.89 13.29
N PRO A 391 -15.36 -10.71 14.41
CA PRO A 391 -14.88 -11.81 15.26
C PRO A 391 -16.02 -12.68 15.84
N LEU A 392 -17.27 -12.19 15.79
CA LEU A 392 -18.46 -12.85 16.35
C LEU A 392 -18.77 -14.15 15.62
N TYR A 393 -18.65 -14.19 14.29
CA TYR A 393 -18.76 -15.44 13.52
C TYR A 393 -17.82 -16.53 14.05
N ASP A 394 -16.57 -16.16 14.36
CA ASP A 394 -15.56 -17.12 14.84
C ASP A 394 -15.78 -17.48 16.32
N VAL A 395 -16.36 -16.58 17.13
CA VAL A 395 -16.81 -16.91 18.49
C VAL A 395 -17.88 -18.00 18.43
N VAL A 396 -18.86 -17.84 17.54
CA VAL A 396 -19.90 -18.84 17.31
C VAL A 396 -19.28 -20.14 16.78
N ASP A 397 -18.41 -20.10 15.76
CA ASP A 397 -17.74 -21.32 15.25
C ASP A 397 -16.96 -22.08 16.34
N ARG A 398 -16.32 -21.35 17.28
CA ARG A 398 -15.59 -21.95 18.41
C ARG A 398 -16.49 -22.54 19.49
N SER A 399 -17.57 -21.85 19.84
CA SER A 399 -18.36 -22.16 21.04
C SER A 399 -19.64 -22.94 20.74
N PHE A 400 -20.20 -22.77 19.54
CA PHE A 400 -21.52 -23.32 19.18
C PHE A 400 -21.57 -24.83 19.34
N VAL A 401 -20.54 -25.54 18.89
CA VAL A 401 -20.55 -27.00 18.96
C VAL A 401 -20.52 -27.50 20.40
N ASP A 402 -19.85 -26.78 21.29
CA ASP A 402 -19.79 -27.14 22.71
C ASP A 402 -21.13 -26.82 23.40
N ILE A 403 -21.78 -25.72 23.05
CA ILE A 403 -23.15 -25.38 23.51
C ILE A 403 -24.13 -26.44 23.01
N LEU A 404 -24.14 -26.73 21.71
CA LEU A 404 -25.05 -27.68 21.06
C LEU A 404 -24.97 -29.10 21.66
N ASN A 405 -23.81 -29.50 22.17
CA ASN A 405 -23.61 -30.84 22.73
C ASN A 405 -24.04 -30.96 24.20
N LYS A 406 -24.32 -29.85 24.90
CA LYS A 406 -24.85 -29.92 26.26
C LYS A 406 -26.30 -30.41 26.21
N ALA A 407 -26.68 -31.27 27.14
CA ALA A 407 -28.07 -31.71 27.27
C ALA A 407 -28.98 -30.56 27.75
N SER A 408 -28.41 -29.64 28.55
CA SER A 408 -29.06 -28.44 29.04
C SER A 408 -28.13 -27.22 28.87
N SER A 409 -28.72 -26.08 28.51
CA SER A 409 -28.04 -24.81 28.32
C SER A 409 -29.06 -23.70 28.61
N ILE A 410 -28.59 -22.57 29.14
CA ILE A 410 -29.43 -21.37 29.25
C ILE A 410 -29.90 -20.90 27.88
N TRP A 411 -29.06 -21.08 26.86
CA TRP A 411 -29.29 -20.77 25.45
C TRP A 411 -30.33 -21.68 24.73
N TYR A 412 -31.03 -22.54 25.47
CA TYR A 412 -32.14 -23.30 24.89
C TYR A 412 -33.49 -22.76 25.32
N ASP A 413 -33.52 -21.93 26.36
CA ASP A 413 -34.74 -21.31 26.84
C ASP A 413 -35.09 -20.15 25.93
N ASN A 414 -36.26 -20.17 25.30
CA ASN A 414 -36.71 -19.04 24.52
C ASN A 414 -37.29 -17.99 25.46
N VAL A 415 -36.55 -16.90 25.71
CA VAL A 415 -36.93 -15.89 26.71
C VAL A 415 -38.21 -15.12 26.37
N THR A 416 -38.77 -15.33 25.17
CA THR A 416 -40.03 -14.74 24.73
C THR A 416 -41.26 -15.62 25.02
N THR A 417 -41.08 -16.89 25.39
CA THR A 417 -42.21 -17.77 25.72
C THR A 417 -42.63 -17.60 27.18
N ALA A 418 -43.94 -17.44 27.41
CA ALA A 418 -44.46 -17.32 28.76
C ALA A 418 -44.72 -18.73 29.35
N HIS A 419 -44.19 -18.99 30.55
CA HIS A 419 -44.44 -20.20 31.33
C HIS A 419 -43.98 -21.52 30.68
N LYS A 420 -43.02 -21.45 29.76
CA LYS A 420 -42.37 -22.62 29.18
C LYS A 420 -40.86 -22.41 29.24
N GLN A 421 -40.14 -23.51 29.49
CA GLN A 421 -38.70 -23.57 29.30
C GLN A 421 -38.44 -24.62 28.22
N GLU A 422 -37.99 -24.17 27.05
CA GLU A 422 -37.69 -25.07 25.94
C GLU A 422 -36.54 -26.01 26.27
N SER A 423 -36.72 -27.28 25.90
CA SER A 423 -35.65 -28.26 25.91
C SER A 423 -34.81 -28.17 24.63
N ARG A 424 -33.64 -28.80 24.64
CA ARG A 424 -32.85 -28.99 23.42
C ARG A 424 -33.64 -29.69 22.31
N GLU A 425 -34.48 -30.66 22.66
CA GLU A 425 -35.32 -31.36 21.69
C GLU A 425 -36.34 -30.40 21.04
N ASP A 426 -36.95 -29.51 21.82
CA ASP A 426 -37.89 -28.49 21.32
C ASP A 426 -37.21 -27.57 20.29
N ILE A 427 -36.05 -27.00 20.66
CA ILE A 427 -35.29 -26.12 19.77
C ILE A 427 -34.83 -26.85 18.50
N PHE A 428 -34.40 -28.11 18.62
CA PHE A 428 -33.98 -28.89 17.45
C PHE A 428 -35.16 -29.22 16.53
N ALA A 429 -36.32 -29.54 17.11
CA ALA A 429 -37.53 -29.85 16.36
C ALA A 429 -38.01 -28.62 15.60
N GLU A 430 -38.08 -27.46 16.27
CA GLU A 430 -38.47 -26.20 15.64
C GLU A 430 -37.48 -25.79 14.54
N ALA A 431 -36.17 -25.85 14.80
CA ALA A 431 -35.16 -25.54 13.81
C ALA A 431 -35.25 -26.46 12.58
N PHE A 432 -35.56 -27.75 12.75
CA PHE A 432 -35.75 -28.67 11.64
C PHE A 432 -37.04 -28.39 10.85
N ASP A 433 -38.15 -28.06 11.51
CA ASP A 433 -39.41 -27.66 10.85
C ASP A 433 -39.21 -26.39 10.01
N ASN A 434 -38.58 -25.36 10.59
CA ASN A 434 -38.26 -24.10 9.92
C ASN A 434 -37.27 -24.31 8.76
N THR A 435 -36.34 -25.25 8.89
CA THR A 435 -35.45 -25.66 7.82
C THR A 435 -36.22 -26.17 6.62
N VAL A 436 -37.13 -27.12 6.83
CA VAL A 436 -37.90 -27.74 5.75
C VAL A 436 -38.80 -26.72 5.08
N LYS A 437 -39.54 -25.91 5.87
CA LYS A 437 -40.36 -24.81 5.35
C LYS A 437 -39.57 -23.90 4.43
N LYS A 438 -38.38 -23.45 4.87
CA LYS A 438 -37.59 -22.52 4.07
C LYS A 438 -37.01 -23.16 2.80
N LEU A 439 -36.59 -24.42 2.86
CA LEU A 439 -36.10 -25.15 1.67
C LEU A 439 -37.19 -25.35 0.62
N VAL A 440 -38.45 -25.52 1.05
CA VAL A 440 -39.61 -25.63 0.15
C VAL A 440 -39.97 -24.27 -0.42
N GLU A 441 -40.07 -23.24 0.43
CA GLU A 441 -40.37 -21.86 0.02
C GLU A 441 -39.39 -21.32 -1.03
N THR A 442 -38.08 -21.59 -0.83
CA THR A 442 -37.01 -21.15 -1.74
C THR A 442 -36.80 -22.11 -2.92
N GLY A 443 -37.50 -23.25 -2.97
CA GLY A 443 -37.45 -24.20 -4.09
C GLY A 443 -36.16 -25.02 -4.20
N VAL A 444 -35.29 -25.03 -3.18
CA VAL A 444 -33.98 -25.70 -3.23
C VAL A 444 -33.97 -27.10 -2.59
N LEU A 445 -35.11 -27.58 -2.07
CA LEU A 445 -35.20 -28.91 -1.46
C LEU A 445 -34.93 -30.04 -2.46
N GLY A 446 -33.73 -30.59 -2.38
CA GLY A 446 -33.29 -31.71 -3.22
C GLY A 446 -32.33 -31.32 -4.33
N SER A 447 -31.98 -30.04 -4.44
CA SER A 447 -30.85 -29.58 -5.25
C SER A 447 -29.54 -30.18 -4.73
N THR A 448 -28.60 -30.35 -5.63
CA THR A 448 -27.21 -30.71 -5.37
C THR A 448 -26.39 -29.47 -5.03
N TRP A 449 -25.26 -29.67 -4.36
CA TRP A 449 -24.38 -28.58 -3.99
C TRP A 449 -23.91 -27.75 -5.19
N GLY A 450 -23.58 -28.39 -6.32
CA GLY A 450 -23.08 -27.69 -7.50
C GLY A 450 -24.14 -26.84 -8.23
N GLU A 451 -25.43 -27.12 -8.01
CA GLU A 451 -26.52 -26.31 -8.57
C GLU A 451 -26.70 -24.99 -7.81
N VAL A 452 -26.45 -24.97 -6.49
CA VAL A 452 -26.73 -23.80 -5.64
C VAL A 452 -25.46 -23.11 -5.12
N HIS A 453 -24.36 -23.83 -4.96
CA HIS A 453 -23.08 -23.31 -4.47
C HIS A 453 -22.15 -23.00 -5.64
N THR A 454 -22.23 -21.76 -6.11
CA THR A 454 -21.49 -21.30 -7.28
C THR A 454 -20.60 -20.09 -6.98
N GLN A 455 -19.46 -20.03 -7.67
CA GLN A 455 -18.50 -18.94 -7.60
C GLN A 455 -18.63 -18.01 -8.80
N PHE A 456 -18.78 -16.74 -8.48
CA PHE A 456 -18.72 -15.64 -9.42
C PHE A 456 -17.49 -14.79 -9.10
N TYR A 457 -16.74 -14.38 -10.11
CA TYR A 457 -15.57 -13.51 -9.94
C TYR A 457 -15.94 -12.13 -10.45
N GLN A 458 -16.14 -11.20 -9.52
CA GLN A 458 -16.49 -9.83 -9.86
C GLN A 458 -15.29 -9.09 -10.46
N GLY A 459 -15.48 -8.52 -11.64
CA GLY A 459 -14.51 -7.65 -12.30
C GLY A 459 -14.43 -6.27 -11.64
N PHE A 460 -13.23 -5.77 -11.34
CA PHE A 460 -13.04 -4.44 -10.76
C PHE A 460 -13.71 -3.30 -11.57
N PRO A 461 -13.61 -3.26 -12.92
CA PRO A 461 -14.31 -2.25 -13.71
C PRO A 461 -15.84 -2.31 -13.53
N SER A 462 -16.38 -3.51 -13.29
CA SER A 462 -17.82 -3.75 -13.12
C SER A 462 -18.43 -2.99 -11.94
N LEU A 463 -17.62 -2.44 -11.02
CA LEU A 463 -18.07 -1.70 -9.85
C LEU A 463 -18.40 -0.24 -10.14
N PHE A 464 -18.00 0.25 -11.31
CA PHE A 464 -18.16 1.63 -11.74
C PHE A 464 -19.05 1.77 -12.98
N LEU A 465 -19.63 0.67 -13.44
CA LEU A 465 -20.40 0.56 -14.68
C LEU A 465 -21.86 0.20 -14.40
N ALA A 466 -22.74 0.49 -15.36
CA ALA A 466 -24.10 -0.02 -15.31
C ALA A 466 -24.10 -1.56 -15.41
N PRO A 467 -25.11 -2.27 -14.86
CA PRO A 467 -25.13 -3.74 -14.85
C PRO A 467 -24.96 -4.40 -16.23
N GLU A 468 -25.49 -3.79 -17.29
CA GLU A 468 -25.40 -4.29 -18.67
C GLU A 468 -23.94 -4.32 -19.18
N GLU A 469 -23.19 -3.24 -18.90
CA GLU A 469 -21.78 -3.07 -19.26
C GLU A 469 -20.85 -3.89 -18.36
N ALA A 470 -21.25 -4.11 -17.10
CA ALA A 470 -20.51 -4.87 -16.09
C ALA A 470 -20.35 -6.36 -16.46
N SER A 471 -21.28 -6.92 -17.23
CA SER A 471 -21.32 -8.35 -17.59
C SER A 471 -20.06 -8.84 -18.31
N ASN A 472 -19.45 -8.00 -19.15
CA ASN A 472 -18.24 -8.33 -19.92
C ASN A 472 -16.97 -8.51 -19.08
N PHE A 473 -16.98 -8.06 -17.82
CA PHE A 473 -15.81 -8.12 -16.93
C PHE A 473 -15.90 -9.28 -15.92
N ASN A 474 -17.09 -9.83 -15.74
CA ASN A 474 -17.37 -10.81 -14.71
C ASN A 474 -17.19 -12.24 -15.23
N LEU A 475 -16.80 -13.17 -14.35
CA LEU A 475 -16.65 -14.58 -14.70
C LEU A 475 -17.57 -15.48 -13.88
N GLY A 476 -18.15 -16.49 -14.52
CA GLY A 476 -19.03 -17.48 -13.89
C GLY A 476 -20.51 -17.16 -14.08
N PRO A 477 -21.41 -17.76 -13.28
CA PRO A 477 -21.12 -18.60 -12.12
C PRO A 477 -20.51 -19.98 -12.46
N PHE A 478 -19.57 -20.46 -11.64
CA PHE A 478 -18.99 -21.79 -11.72
C PHE A 478 -19.44 -22.67 -10.54
N PRO A 479 -19.88 -23.92 -10.74
CA PRO A 479 -20.11 -24.85 -9.63
C PRO A 479 -18.86 -25.00 -8.77
N PHE A 480 -19.00 -24.85 -7.45
CA PHE A 480 -17.86 -24.88 -6.54
C PHE A 480 -18.03 -26.00 -5.50
N ALA A 481 -16.99 -26.81 -5.31
CA ALA A 481 -16.96 -27.79 -4.23
C ALA A 481 -16.26 -27.18 -3.01
N GLY A 482 -16.62 -27.60 -1.80
CA GLY A 482 -16.09 -26.97 -0.59
C GLY A 482 -17.20 -26.39 0.29
N GLY A 483 -16.81 -25.71 1.36
CA GLY A 483 -17.75 -25.11 2.29
C GLY A 483 -17.08 -24.64 3.57
N ILE A 484 -17.88 -24.35 4.58
CA ILE A 484 -17.41 -24.03 5.92
C ILE A 484 -16.81 -25.29 6.58
N ASN A 485 -15.76 -25.12 7.39
CA ASN A 485 -15.15 -26.18 8.21
C ASN A 485 -14.56 -27.39 7.44
N VAL A 486 -14.08 -27.18 6.21
CA VAL A 486 -13.34 -28.18 5.39
C VAL A 486 -11.98 -27.61 4.95
N LEU A 487 -11.08 -28.40 4.35
CA LEU A 487 -9.79 -27.85 3.86
C LEU A 487 -9.95 -27.05 2.57
N ASN A 488 -10.83 -27.52 1.66
CA ASN A 488 -11.27 -26.73 0.50
C ASN A 488 -12.28 -25.67 0.95
N LYS A 489 -11.80 -24.72 1.75
CA LYS A 489 -12.62 -23.82 2.55
C LYS A 489 -13.20 -22.73 1.66
N THR A 490 -14.51 -22.52 1.79
CA THR A 490 -15.19 -21.30 1.36
C THR A 490 -15.99 -20.73 2.52
N GLU A 491 -16.23 -19.43 2.50
CA GLU A 491 -17.23 -18.83 3.39
C GLU A 491 -18.62 -18.85 2.74
N LEU A 492 -19.65 -18.77 3.57
CA LEU A 492 -21.05 -18.62 3.16
C LEU A 492 -21.66 -17.49 3.96
N ASP A 493 -22.47 -16.66 3.31
CA ASP A 493 -23.36 -15.75 4.01
C ASP A 493 -24.53 -16.56 4.57
N LEU A 494 -24.39 -17.06 5.80
CA LEU A 494 -25.40 -17.92 6.42
C LEU A 494 -26.73 -17.20 6.62
N PHE A 495 -26.72 -15.87 6.74
CA PHE A 495 -27.95 -15.09 6.79
C PHE A 495 -28.66 -15.16 5.43
N ALA A 496 -27.95 -14.92 4.33
CA ALA A 496 -28.52 -15.06 2.98
C ALA A 496 -29.00 -16.48 2.66
N VAL A 497 -28.29 -17.51 3.14
CA VAL A 497 -28.77 -18.91 3.10
C VAL A 497 -30.11 -19.01 3.82
N GLY A 498 -30.14 -18.56 5.07
CA GLY A 498 -31.30 -18.65 5.96
C GLY A 498 -32.55 -17.90 5.48
N THR A 499 -32.37 -16.74 4.84
CA THR A 499 -33.46 -15.83 4.45
C THR A 499 -33.85 -15.92 2.98
N PHE A 500 -32.90 -16.17 2.07
CA PHE A 500 -33.15 -16.15 0.62
C PHE A 500 -32.88 -17.48 -0.07
N GLY A 501 -32.29 -18.47 0.63
CA GLY A 501 -31.85 -19.71 -0.02
C GLY A 501 -30.68 -19.49 -0.98
N ASP A 502 -29.90 -18.42 -0.77
CA ASP A 502 -28.71 -18.10 -1.57
C ASP A 502 -27.48 -18.79 -0.96
N TYR A 503 -26.96 -19.80 -1.66
CA TYR A 503 -25.77 -20.55 -1.28
C TYR A 503 -24.53 -20.11 -2.08
N SER A 504 -24.62 -19.04 -2.87
CA SER A 504 -23.51 -18.57 -3.70
C SER A 504 -22.32 -18.11 -2.85
N VAL A 505 -21.12 -18.28 -3.39
CA VAL A 505 -19.86 -17.81 -2.78
C VAL A 505 -19.34 -16.54 -3.44
N GLY A 506 -20.12 -15.95 -4.37
CA GLY A 506 -19.73 -14.77 -5.14
C GLY A 506 -19.38 -13.53 -4.31
N LYS A 507 -19.72 -13.53 -3.02
CA LYS A 507 -19.36 -12.46 -2.08
C LYS A 507 -18.42 -12.91 -0.97
N THR A 508 -17.88 -14.12 -0.99
CA THR A 508 -17.22 -14.72 0.17
C THR A 508 -15.72 -14.95 -0.07
N SER A 509 -15.04 -15.69 0.80
CA SER A 509 -13.61 -16.01 0.66
C SER A 509 -13.37 -17.42 0.14
N GLY A 510 -12.32 -17.62 -0.64
CA GLY A 510 -11.82 -18.91 -1.09
C GLY A 510 -10.30 -18.87 -1.30
N ALA A 511 -9.70 -19.97 -1.76
CA ALA A 511 -8.25 -20.05 -1.97
C ALA A 511 -7.77 -19.15 -3.13
N GLY A 512 -7.19 -17.99 -2.82
CA GLY A 512 -6.57 -17.08 -3.80
C GLY A 512 -5.35 -17.66 -4.51
N ASN A 513 -4.84 -18.78 -4.02
CA ASN A 513 -3.88 -19.63 -4.72
C ASN A 513 -3.96 -21.05 -4.19
N ARG A 514 -3.42 -22.00 -4.95
CA ARG A 514 -2.97 -23.30 -4.39
C ARG A 514 -1.56 -23.57 -4.89
N THR A 515 -0.63 -23.78 -3.98
CA THR A 515 0.79 -23.98 -4.28
C THR A 515 1.29 -25.27 -3.64
N LEU A 516 2.01 -26.08 -4.43
CA LEU A 516 2.72 -27.28 -4.02
C LEU A 516 4.15 -27.22 -4.58
N VAL A 517 5.15 -27.17 -3.70
CA VAL A 517 6.56 -27.19 -4.06
C VAL A 517 7.13 -28.58 -3.78
N ASP A 518 7.76 -29.18 -4.80
CA ASP A 518 8.40 -30.50 -4.74
C ASP A 518 9.92 -30.37 -4.80
N PHE A 519 10.61 -30.56 -3.68
CA PHE A 519 12.07 -30.47 -3.63
C PHE A 519 12.80 -31.64 -4.32
N SER A 520 12.12 -32.67 -4.79
CA SER A 520 12.72 -33.72 -5.63
C SER A 520 13.05 -33.23 -7.04
N ASN A 521 12.26 -32.28 -7.57
CA ASN A 521 12.56 -31.56 -8.79
C ASN A 521 11.73 -30.26 -8.86
N ILE A 522 12.25 -29.23 -8.21
CA ILE A 522 11.50 -27.99 -7.97
C ILE A 522 11.07 -27.27 -9.26
N ASN A 523 11.86 -27.40 -10.33
CA ASN A 523 11.65 -26.69 -11.59
C ASN A 523 10.63 -27.37 -12.53
N ARG A 524 10.26 -28.62 -12.25
CA ARG A 524 9.39 -29.43 -13.14
C ARG A 524 8.23 -30.14 -12.43
N LYS A 525 8.30 -30.32 -11.11
CA LYS A 525 7.28 -31.04 -10.34
C LYS A 525 6.48 -30.16 -9.38
N SER A 526 6.86 -28.90 -9.22
CA SER A 526 6.06 -27.93 -8.46
C SER A 526 4.81 -27.54 -9.25
N LEU A 527 3.70 -27.34 -8.53
CA LEU A 527 2.38 -27.09 -9.08
C LEU A 527 1.76 -25.86 -8.41
N GLY A 528 1.10 -25.03 -9.21
CA GLY A 528 0.49 -23.78 -8.79
C GLY A 528 -0.83 -23.55 -9.53
N ILE A 529 -1.69 -22.70 -8.99
CA ILE A 529 -2.83 -22.11 -9.72
C ILE A 529 -3.34 -20.86 -9.00
N ILE A 530 -3.84 -19.89 -9.76
CA ILE A 530 -4.62 -18.74 -9.29
C ILE A 530 -6.08 -18.83 -9.81
N PRO A 531 -7.06 -18.16 -9.17
CA PRO A 531 -8.47 -18.43 -9.38
C PRO A 531 -8.99 -18.18 -10.79
N THR A 532 -8.52 -17.14 -11.48
CA THR A 532 -9.07 -16.73 -12.79
C THR A 532 -8.05 -16.81 -13.91
N GLY A 533 -6.90 -16.14 -13.75
CA GLY A 533 -5.91 -15.97 -14.81
C GLY A 533 -4.99 -14.79 -14.55
N GLN A 534 -3.80 -14.83 -15.15
CA GLN A 534 -2.71 -13.90 -14.82
C GLN A 534 -3.00 -12.45 -15.25
N SER A 535 -3.74 -12.24 -16.35
CA SER A 535 -3.98 -10.91 -16.89
C SER A 535 -5.18 -10.23 -16.25
N GLY A 536 -5.06 -8.96 -15.91
CA GLY A 536 -6.19 -8.11 -15.52
C GLY A 536 -6.90 -7.44 -16.70
N VAL A 537 -6.44 -7.67 -17.94
CA VAL A 537 -6.96 -7.06 -19.16
C VAL A 537 -7.99 -8.00 -19.81
N PRO A 538 -9.27 -7.62 -19.95
CA PRO A 538 -10.35 -8.48 -20.45
C PRO A 538 -10.08 -9.15 -21.79
N GLU A 539 -9.44 -8.44 -22.72
CA GLU A 539 -9.14 -8.92 -24.08
C GLU A 539 -7.99 -9.93 -24.11
N SER A 540 -7.27 -10.10 -23.00
CA SER A 540 -6.16 -11.03 -22.92
C SER A 540 -6.66 -12.48 -22.89
N PRO A 541 -6.02 -13.40 -23.65
CA PRO A 541 -6.33 -14.83 -23.52
C PRO A 541 -6.06 -15.37 -22.11
N PHE A 542 -5.22 -14.69 -21.33
CA PHE A 542 -4.89 -15.05 -19.94
C PHE A 542 -5.79 -14.35 -18.89
N TYR A 543 -6.92 -13.79 -19.31
CA TYR A 543 -7.90 -13.19 -18.40
C TYR A 543 -8.64 -14.26 -17.58
N GLN A 544 -8.95 -15.42 -18.17
CA GLN A 544 -9.78 -16.45 -17.53
C GLN A 544 -9.31 -17.89 -17.77
N ASP A 545 -8.12 -18.08 -18.34
CA ASP A 545 -7.58 -19.37 -18.74
C ASP A 545 -7.42 -20.37 -17.59
N GLN A 546 -7.25 -19.89 -16.37
CA GLN A 546 -7.13 -20.74 -15.17
C GLN A 546 -8.46 -21.00 -14.47
N ALA A 547 -9.52 -20.23 -14.75
CA ALA A 547 -10.81 -20.36 -14.05
C ALA A 547 -11.40 -21.78 -14.15
N PRO A 548 -11.50 -22.43 -15.33
CA PRO A 548 -12.04 -23.79 -15.41
C PRO A 548 -11.20 -24.81 -14.63
N LEU A 549 -9.87 -24.66 -14.65
CA LEU A 549 -8.94 -25.54 -13.93
C LEU A 549 -9.09 -25.37 -12.41
N TYR A 550 -9.12 -24.13 -11.93
CA TYR A 550 -9.23 -23.81 -10.50
C TYR A 550 -10.53 -24.34 -9.90
N ASN A 551 -11.67 -24.08 -10.56
CA ASN A 551 -13.00 -24.48 -10.08
C ASN A 551 -13.19 -26.01 -10.13
N SER A 552 -12.53 -26.71 -11.05
CA SER A 552 -12.49 -28.20 -11.08
C SER A 552 -11.45 -28.82 -10.13
N GLY A 553 -10.64 -28.00 -9.45
CA GLY A 553 -9.63 -28.44 -8.50
C GLY A 553 -8.34 -28.97 -9.13
N GLN A 554 -8.06 -28.60 -10.37
CA GLN A 554 -6.81 -28.91 -11.08
C GLN A 554 -5.73 -27.87 -10.73
N LEU A 555 -4.47 -28.26 -10.90
CA LEU A 555 -3.30 -27.38 -10.79
C LEU A 555 -2.52 -27.41 -12.10
N ARG A 556 -1.64 -26.44 -12.32
CA ARG A 556 -0.73 -26.38 -13.46
C ARG A 556 0.74 -26.42 -13.03
N PRO A 557 1.66 -26.87 -13.89
CA PRO A 557 3.10 -26.79 -13.63
C PRO A 557 3.57 -25.36 -13.34
N MET A 558 4.42 -25.22 -12.32
CA MET A 558 5.23 -24.02 -12.07
C MET A 558 6.55 -24.18 -12.84
N LEU A 559 6.62 -23.59 -14.02
CA LEU A 559 7.79 -23.71 -14.89
C LEU A 559 8.95 -22.89 -14.30
N GLY A 560 10.01 -23.56 -13.84
CA GLY A 560 11.20 -22.87 -13.30
C GLY A 560 12.41 -22.88 -14.24
N LYS A 561 12.48 -23.82 -15.19
CA LYS A 561 13.62 -23.93 -16.09
C LYS A 561 13.42 -23.02 -17.31
N ARG A 562 14.38 -22.14 -17.56
CA ARG A 562 14.35 -21.19 -18.69
C ARG A 562 14.04 -21.84 -20.05
N SER A 563 14.66 -22.99 -20.36
CA SER A 563 14.39 -23.71 -21.61
C SER A 563 12.93 -24.16 -21.74
N ASP A 564 12.34 -24.59 -20.62
CA ASP A 564 10.96 -25.09 -20.59
C ASP A 564 9.97 -23.90 -20.71
N ILE A 565 10.38 -22.70 -20.27
CA ILE A 565 9.60 -21.46 -20.43
C ILE A 565 9.69 -20.94 -21.86
N GLU A 566 10.91 -20.80 -22.40
CA GLU A 566 11.14 -20.27 -23.75
C GLU A 566 10.51 -21.13 -24.85
N SER A 567 10.29 -22.43 -24.61
CA SER A 567 9.63 -23.32 -25.59
C SER A 567 8.11 -23.11 -25.71
N GLN A 568 7.47 -22.38 -24.80
CA GLN A 568 6.01 -22.23 -24.74
C GLN A 568 5.54 -20.82 -24.35
N SER A 569 6.41 -19.81 -24.47
CA SER A 569 6.11 -18.42 -24.11
C SER A 569 6.55 -17.43 -25.19
N SER A 570 5.96 -16.23 -25.15
CA SER A 570 6.41 -15.08 -25.92
C SER A 570 7.44 -14.29 -25.12
N LYS A 571 8.42 -13.70 -25.82
CA LYS A 571 9.52 -12.94 -25.20
C LYS A 571 9.37 -11.45 -25.47
N LEU A 572 9.10 -10.67 -24.43
CA LEU A 572 9.22 -9.22 -24.45
C LEU A 572 10.60 -8.80 -23.93
N VAL A 573 11.35 -8.06 -24.75
CA VAL A 573 12.65 -7.50 -24.33
C VAL A 573 12.48 -5.99 -24.13
N LEU A 574 12.41 -5.56 -22.87
CA LEU A 574 12.43 -4.15 -22.53
C LEU A 574 13.87 -3.64 -22.64
N LYS A 575 14.13 -2.77 -23.62
CA LYS A 575 15.40 -2.06 -23.71
C LYS A 575 15.32 -0.86 -22.76
N ARG A 576 16.35 -0.69 -21.91
CA ARG A 576 16.47 0.53 -21.10
C ARG A 576 16.36 1.74 -22.04
N PRO A 577 15.46 2.71 -21.77
CA PRO A 577 15.43 3.93 -22.56
C PRO A 577 16.82 4.56 -22.49
N LYS A 578 17.39 4.96 -23.63
CA LYS A 578 18.58 5.81 -23.62
C LYS A 578 18.17 7.09 -22.90
N ARG A 579 18.80 7.42 -21.76
CA ARG A 579 18.61 8.74 -21.15
C ARG A 579 19.04 9.77 -22.21
N PRO A 580 18.25 10.81 -22.48
CA PRO A 580 18.66 11.84 -23.43
C PRO A 580 19.94 12.50 -22.92
N ALA A 581 20.79 12.96 -23.84
CA ALA A 581 21.97 13.73 -23.50
C ALA A 581 21.58 15.00 -22.69
N PRO A 582 22.44 15.47 -21.77
CA PRO A 582 22.13 16.59 -20.88
C PRO A 582 21.89 17.88 -21.68
N ASN A 583 20.70 18.47 -21.56
CA ASN A 583 20.37 19.75 -22.20
C ASN A 583 20.71 20.91 -21.28
N VAL A 584 21.32 21.96 -21.82
CA VAL A 584 21.54 23.23 -21.11
C VAL A 584 20.30 24.12 -21.22
N GLY A 585 20.08 24.96 -20.20
CA GLY A 585 19.08 26.03 -20.22
C GLY A 585 19.54 27.26 -21.02
N GLU A 586 18.86 28.39 -20.82
CA GLU A 586 19.21 29.66 -21.46
C GLU A 586 20.55 30.20 -20.94
N ILE A 587 21.31 30.84 -21.83
CA ILE A 587 22.58 31.47 -21.48
C ILE A 587 22.28 32.84 -20.85
N SER A 588 22.78 33.06 -19.63
CA SER A 588 22.80 34.37 -18.99
C SER A 588 24.10 35.11 -19.31
N GLY A 589 24.02 36.35 -19.78
CA GLY A 589 25.17 37.23 -20.02
C GLY A 589 24.76 38.51 -20.75
N ALA A 590 25.73 39.35 -21.10
CA ALA A 590 25.47 40.61 -21.79
C ALA A 590 25.18 40.39 -23.30
N GLU A 591 24.05 40.92 -23.78
CA GLU A 591 23.64 40.86 -25.19
C GLU A 591 24.22 41.99 -26.05
N ASN A 592 24.73 43.06 -25.44
CA ASN A 592 25.38 44.17 -26.14
C ASN A 592 26.77 44.39 -25.56
N VAL A 593 27.82 44.21 -26.38
CA VAL A 593 29.23 44.30 -25.93
C VAL A 593 30.07 45.09 -26.93
N CYS A 594 31.09 45.78 -26.43
CA CYS A 594 31.97 46.63 -27.23
C CYS A 594 33.33 45.98 -27.51
N PRO A 595 33.93 46.22 -28.69
CA PRO A 595 35.35 45.93 -28.91
C PRO A 595 36.22 46.59 -27.83
N GLY A 596 37.07 45.80 -27.16
CA GLY A 596 37.86 46.20 -26.00
C GLY A 596 37.26 45.83 -24.64
N ASP A 597 36.06 45.24 -24.59
CA ASP A 597 35.51 44.69 -23.35
C ASP A 597 36.30 43.44 -22.92
N HIS A 598 36.70 43.39 -21.65
CA HIS A 598 37.45 42.26 -21.09
C HIS A 598 36.64 41.56 -19.99
N THR A 599 36.78 40.23 -19.91
CA THR A 599 36.23 39.41 -18.83
C THR A 599 34.68 39.42 -18.75
N VAL A 600 33.98 39.55 -19.88
CA VAL A 600 32.51 39.47 -19.94
C VAL A 600 32.07 38.04 -19.59
N LYS A 601 31.17 37.89 -18.61
CA LYS A 601 30.76 36.58 -18.10
C LYS A 601 29.50 36.08 -18.80
N TYR A 602 29.53 34.82 -19.21
CA TYR A 602 28.38 34.06 -19.68
C TYR A 602 28.24 32.76 -18.88
N SER A 603 27.02 32.33 -18.58
CA SER A 603 26.77 31.12 -17.80
C SER A 603 25.44 30.46 -18.14
N VAL A 604 25.35 29.16 -17.87
CA VAL A 604 24.10 28.40 -17.79
C VAL A 604 23.99 27.73 -16.43
N GLU A 605 22.77 27.36 -16.04
CA GLU A 605 22.59 26.47 -14.88
C GLU A 605 23.38 25.18 -15.06
N LYS A 606 23.91 24.67 -13.95
CA LYS A 606 24.66 23.42 -13.98
C LYS A 606 23.70 22.27 -14.28
N VAL A 607 24.10 21.36 -15.16
CA VAL A 607 23.27 20.24 -15.64
C VAL A 607 23.79 18.95 -15.01
N ASP A 608 22.89 18.19 -14.39
CA ASP A 608 23.23 16.91 -13.78
C ASP A 608 23.71 15.89 -14.84
N ASN A 609 24.80 15.18 -14.54
CA ASN A 609 25.48 14.22 -15.43
C ASN A 609 26.15 14.82 -16.68
N ALA A 610 26.37 16.15 -16.73
CA ALA A 610 27.25 16.76 -17.72
C ALA A 610 28.72 16.65 -17.28
N ASP A 611 29.55 15.99 -18.09
CA ASP A 611 30.99 15.88 -17.88
C ASP A 611 31.73 17.12 -18.40
N GLN A 612 31.16 17.79 -19.42
CA GLN A 612 31.77 18.93 -20.08
C GLN A 612 30.73 19.88 -20.68
N TYR A 613 31.10 21.15 -20.78
CA TYR A 613 30.42 22.21 -21.51
C TYR A 613 31.28 22.64 -22.68
N ILE A 614 30.71 22.65 -23.88
CA ILE A 614 31.34 23.11 -25.10
C ILE A 614 30.75 24.48 -25.41
N TRP A 615 31.53 25.53 -25.15
CA TRP A 615 31.19 26.91 -25.47
C TRP A 615 31.73 27.25 -26.86
N VAL A 616 30.90 27.77 -27.75
CA VAL A 616 31.38 28.33 -29.03
C VAL A 616 31.24 29.84 -28.98
N LEU A 617 32.37 30.51 -29.11
CA LEU A 617 32.47 31.96 -29.09
C LEU A 617 32.40 32.52 -30.51
N PRO A 618 31.73 33.67 -30.74
CA PRO A 618 31.66 34.30 -32.06
C PRO A 618 32.99 34.92 -32.46
N ASP A 619 33.17 35.17 -33.76
CA ASP A 619 34.38 35.73 -34.33
C ASP A 619 34.73 37.10 -33.72
N GLY A 620 36.03 37.35 -33.56
CA GLY A 620 36.54 38.54 -32.89
C GLY A 620 36.44 38.49 -31.36
N THR A 621 36.09 37.35 -30.76
CA THR A 621 36.12 37.14 -29.30
C THR A 621 37.07 36.01 -28.88
N SER A 622 37.53 36.01 -27.63
CA SER A 622 38.42 34.98 -27.08
C SER A 622 38.11 34.70 -25.62
N GLN A 623 38.40 33.48 -25.16
CA GLN A 623 38.27 33.12 -23.75
C GLN A 623 39.29 33.88 -22.90
N ASP A 624 38.80 34.46 -21.80
CA ASP A 624 39.64 35.14 -20.82
C ASP A 624 40.72 34.20 -20.26
N LYS A 625 41.92 34.74 -20.04
CA LYS A 625 43.15 34.07 -19.59
C LYS A 625 43.78 33.06 -20.55
N THR A 626 43.01 32.32 -21.35
CA THR A 626 43.56 31.30 -22.26
C THR A 626 43.74 31.80 -23.69
N GLY A 627 43.03 32.86 -24.08
CA GLY A 627 43.06 33.43 -25.42
C GLY A 627 42.43 32.55 -26.51
N LYS A 628 41.86 31.39 -26.15
CA LYS A 628 41.25 30.47 -27.12
C LYS A 628 40.05 31.10 -27.81
N THR A 629 39.92 30.88 -29.11
CA THR A 629 38.79 31.36 -29.93
C THR A 629 37.95 30.17 -30.43
N GLY A 630 36.74 30.44 -30.93
CA GLY A 630 35.85 29.40 -31.46
C GLY A 630 35.34 28.44 -30.38
N SER A 631 35.48 27.13 -30.60
CA SER A 631 34.94 26.09 -29.72
C SER A 631 35.88 25.76 -28.56
N ILE A 632 35.35 25.85 -27.34
CA ILE A 632 36.08 25.71 -26.08
C ILE A 632 35.34 24.75 -25.17
N ALA A 633 36.01 23.64 -24.85
CA ALA A 633 35.47 22.60 -23.99
C ALA A 633 36.01 22.74 -22.55
N THR A 634 35.13 22.80 -21.56
CA THR A 634 35.45 23.05 -20.15
C THR A 634 34.51 22.30 -19.20
N SER A 635 34.95 21.96 -17.99
CA SER A 635 34.06 21.38 -16.97
C SER A 635 33.13 22.42 -16.33
N ALA A 636 33.32 23.71 -16.60
CA ALA A 636 32.54 24.79 -16.01
C ALA A 636 31.32 25.17 -16.85
N SER A 637 30.16 25.32 -16.20
CA SER A 637 28.93 25.85 -16.81
C SER A 637 28.97 27.38 -17.05
N LYS A 638 30.17 27.97 -17.01
CA LYS A 638 30.39 29.42 -17.18
C LYS A 638 31.69 29.67 -17.92
N ILE A 639 31.70 30.74 -18.69
CA ILE A 639 32.88 31.21 -19.43
C ILE A 639 33.03 32.74 -19.29
N LYS A 640 34.27 33.20 -19.36
CA LYS A 640 34.62 34.62 -19.41
C LYS A 640 35.22 34.91 -20.78
N VAL A 641 34.81 36.00 -21.41
CA VAL A 641 35.12 36.31 -22.81
C VAL A 641 35.67 37.72 -22.92
N ASN A 642 36.74 37.87 -23.70
CA ASN A 642 37.31 39.13 -24.12
C ASN A 642 36.84 39.44 -25.55
N ILE A 643 36.39 40.67 -25.79
CA ILE A 643 35.84 41.15 -27.05
C ILE A 643 36.92 41.94 -27.78
N GLY A 644 37.45 41.38 -28.86
CA GLY A 644 38.53 41.97 -29.64
C GLY A 644 38.06 43.06 -30.62
N PRO A 645 39.02 43.78 -31.23
CA PRO A 645 38.74 44.86 -32.19
C PRO A 645 37.95 44.40 -33.43
N GLY A 646 38.09 43.12 -33.82
CA GLY A 646 37.41 42.52 -34.97
C GLY A 646 35.98 42.03 -34.70
N PHE A 647 35.42 42.24 -33.50
CA PHE A 647 34.07 41.78 -33.18
C PHE A 647 33.00 42.59 -33.94
N THR A 648 32.10 41.88 -34.62
CA THR A 648 30.98 42.44 -35.41
C THR A 648 29.60 42.03 -34.93
N GLY A 649 29.52 41.27 -33.82
CA GLY A 649 28.30 40.60 -33.38
C GLY A 649 28.26 39.13 -33.81
N GLY A 650 27.49 38.31 -33.09
CA GLY A 650 27.33 36.89 -33.38
C GLY A 650 26.71 36.12 -32.22
N ASN A 651 26.58 34.81 -32.34
CA ASN A 651 26.01 33.98 -31.29
C ASN A 651 27.11 33.37 -30.42
N ILE A 652 26.99 33.54 -29.10
CA ILE A 652 27.67 32.64 -28.16
C ILE A 652 26.76 31.44 -27.93
N THR A 653 27.30 30.23 -28.06
CA THR A 653 26.53 29.00 -27.83
C THR A 653 27.17 28.13 -26.77
N VAL A 654 26.36 27.29 -26.13
CA VAL A 654 26.85 26.28 -25.20
C VAL A 654 26.07 24.99 -25.34
N THR A 655 26.77 23.88 -25.22
CA THR A 655 26.18 22.54 -25.18
C THR A 655 26.79 21.75 -24.04
N ALA A 656 25.96 21.01 -23.28
CA ALA A 656 26.45 20.04 -22.33
C ALA A 656 26.71 18.70 -23.01
N LYS A 657 27.81 18.05 -22.64
CA LYS A 657 28.22 16.74 -23.11
C LYS A 657 28.37 15.81 -21.91
N SER A 658 27.81 14.62 -22.05
CA SER A 658 28.12 13.47 -21.22
C SER A 658 28.96 12.48 -22.03
N ASN A 659 29.98 11.89 -21.42
CA ASN A 659 30.80 10.85 -22.04
C ASN A 659 29.98 9.59 -22.33
N ASP A 660 28.96 9.30 -21.50
CA ASP A 660 28.12 8.12 -21.61
C ASP A 660 26.84 8.36 -22.42
N LEU A 661 26.29 9.58 -22.38
CA LEU A 661 24.98 9.90 -22.98
C LEU A 661 25.07 10.73 -24.27
N GLY A 662 26.26 11.24 -24.61
CA GLY A 662 26.48 12.05 -25.81
C GLY A 662 26.28 13.55 -25.59
N ILE A 663 26.04 14.28 -26.69
CA ILE A 663 25.95 15.75 -26.73
C ILE A 663 24.48 16.17 -26.70
N GLY A 664 24.11 17.07 -25.79
CA GLY A 664 22.75 17.59 -25.66
C GLY A 664 22.40 18.67 -26.68
N LYS A 665 21.23 19.29 -26.50
CA LYS A 665 20.80 20.43 -27.32
C LYS A 665 21.66 21.66 -27.01
N THR A 666 22.06 22.37 -28.06
CA THR A 666 22.79 23.64 -27.98
C THR A 666 21.85 24.78 -27.60
N SER A 667 22.25 25.58 -26.63
CA SER A 667 21.65 26.87 -26.31
C SER A 667 22.46 27.98 -26.95
N ALA A 668 21.82 29.06 -27.38
CA ALA A 668 22.46 30.17 -28.08
C ALA A 668 21.95 31.51 -27.55
N LEU A 669 22.85 32.47 -27.42
CA LEU A 669 22.55 33.86 -27.10
C LEU A 669 23.20 34.75 -28.15
N THR A 670 22.39 35.58 -28.79
CA THR A 670 22.87 36.57 -29.74
C THR A 670 23.52 37.72 -28.97
N ILE A 671 24.78 38.01 -29.28
CA ILE A 671 25.51 39.16 -28.74
C ILE A 671 25.81 40.14 -29.88
N ALA A 672 25.33 41.37 -29.76
CA ALA A 672 25.50 42.42 -30.74
C ALA A 672 26.72 43.30 -30.43
N LYS A 673 27.37 43.78 -31.49
CA LYS A 673 28.39 44.83 -31.38
C LYS A 673 27.69 46.13 -30.99
N CYS A 674 28.23 46.80 -29.98
CA CYS A 674 27.74 48.13 -29.61
C CYS A 674 27.92 49.12 -30.78
N ILE A 675 26.90 49.94 -31.05
CA ILE A 675 26.93 50.99 -32.06
C ILE A 675 27.35 52.29 -31.36
N ASN A 676 28.35 52.98 -31.92
CA ASN A 676 28.91 54.29 -31.50
C ASN A 676 29.97 54.31 -30.37
N GLY A 677 30.54 53.17 -29.98
CA GLY A 677 31.57 53.16 -28.93
C GLY A 677 31.02 53.61 -27.57
N ARG A 678 31.72 53.32 -26.48
CA ARG A 678 31.17 53.50 -25.13
C ARG A 678 30.86 54.97 -24.83
N THR A 679 29.57 55.26 -24.66
CA THR A 679 29.12 56.02 -23.49
C THR A 679 27.88 55.34 -22.95
N SER A 680 28.01 54.69 -21.79
CA SER A 680 26.82 54.31 -21.04
C SER A 680 25.95 55.56 -20.88
N ASN A 681 24.70 55.51 -21.33
CA ASN A 681 23.75 56.60 -21.07
C ASN A 681 23.61 56.84 -19.55
N LEU A 682 23.94 55.83 -18.74
CA LEU A 682 23.91 55.86 -17.29
C LEU A 682 25.34 55.83 -16.74
N LEU A 683 25.87 56.97 -16.32
CA LEU A 683 27.16 57.02 -15.64
C LEU A 683 26.94 56.90 -14.14
N VAL A 684 27.68 55.99 -13.50
CA VAL A 684 27.53 55.71 -12.07
C VAL A 684 28.90 55.72 -11.40
N GLN A 685 29.04 56.49 -10.33
CA GLN A 685 30.13 56.35 -9.38
C GLN A 685 29.58 56.09 -8.00
N GLU A 686 30.27 55.24 -7.27
CA GLU A 686 29.97 54.94 -5.87
C GLU A 686 31.25 55.06 -5.05
N MET A 687 31.18 55.84 -3.97
CA MET A 687 32.27 56.04 -3.03
C MET A 687 31.68 56.02 -1.62
N ASN A 688 32.29 55.29 -0.68
CA ASN A 688 31.87 55.23 0.72
C ASN A 688 30.37 54.88 0.92
N GLY A 689 29.81 54.00 0.07
CA GLY A 689 28.39 53.61 0.12
C GLY A 689 27.42 54.70 -0.34
N LYS A 690 27.92 55.77 -0.95
CA LYS A 690 27.15 56.86 -1.56
C LYS A 690 27.25 56.78 -3.07
N LYS A 691 26.11 56.94 -3.75
CA LYS A 691 26.00 56.67 -5.19
C LYS A 691 25.56 57.90 -5.93
N VAL A 692 26.33 58.33 -6.92
CA VAL A 692 25.94 59.40 -7.86
C VAL A 692 25.75 58.82 -9.24
N VAL A 693 24.60 59.13 -9.82
CA VAL A 693 24.16 58.66 -11.14
C VAL A 693 23.91 59.88 -12.03
N VAL A 694 24.50 59.87 -13.22
CA VAL A 694 24.30 60.89 -14.25
C VAL A 694 23.64 60.24 -15.46
N PHE A 695 22.46 60.73 -15.84
CA PHE A 695 21.70 60.21 -16.97
C PHE A 695 20.78 61.26 -17.64
N PRO A 696 20.65 61.25 -18.97
CA PRO A 696 21.49 60.49 -19.90
C PRO A 696 22.87 61.16 -20.04
N ASN A 697 23.88 60.43 -20.51
CA ASN A 697 25.03 61.07 -21.16
C ASN A 697 24.49 61.75 -22.44
N PRO A 698 24.46 63.09 -22.50
CA PRO A 698 23.63 63.83 -23.44
C PRO A 698 24.03 63.58 -24.89
N VAL A 699 23.03 63.21 -25.69
CA VAL A 699 23.09 63.08 -27.15
C VAL A 699 22.21 64.15 -27.81
N VAL A 700 22.24 64.25 -29.15
CA VAL A 700 21.40 65.18 -29.92
C VAL A 700 19.93 65.07 -29.49
N GLY A 701 19.32 66.21 -29.15
CA GLY A 701 17.92 66.30 -28.71
C GLY A 701 17.68 66.22 -27.20
N VAL A 702 18.71 65.99 -26.37
CA VAL A 702 18.58 66.02 -24.91
C VAL A 702 18.76 67.45 -24.37
N SER A 703 17.70 68.02 -23.79
CA SER A 703 17.73 69.37 -23.19
C SER A 703 18.11 69.39 -21.70
N LYS A 704 18.03 68.25 -20.98
CA LYS A 704 18.34 68.18 -19.55
C LYS A 704 19.06 66.87 -19.19
N VAL A 705 20.08 66.98 -18.35
CA VAL A 705 20.82 65.86 -17.75
C VAL A 705 20.39 65.73 -16.29
N LYS A 706 19.92 64.56 -15.87
CA LYS A 706 19.55 64.26 -14.49
C LYS A 706 20.77 63.77 -13.70
N LEU A 707 20.99 64.38 -12.55
CA LEU A 707 21.92 63.96 -11.51
C LEU A 707 21.08 63.38 -10.38
N GLN A 708 21.26 62.10 -10.05
CA GLN A 708 20.63 61.46 -8.91
C GLN A 708 21.69 61.07 -7.90
N VAL A 709 21.48 61.47 -6.66
CA VAL A 709 22.44 61.40 -5.56
C VAL A 709 21.79 60.58 -4.45
N GLY A 710 22.23 59.34 -4.29
CA GLY A 710 21.73 58.37 -3.32
C GLY A 710 22.60 58.28 -2.08
N GLY A 711 21.95 58.18 -0.91
CA GLY A 711 22.61 58.03 0.39
C GLY A 711 22.90 59.35 1.11
N TYR A 712 22.48 60.50 0.61
CA TYR A 712 22.63 61.80 1.30
C TYR A 712 21.26 62.31 1.78
N GLU A 713 21.27 63.16 2.82
CA GLU A 713 20.04 63.76 3.38
C GLU A 713 19.31 64.65 2.36
N SER A 714 17.98 64.69 2.46
CA SER A 714 17.16 65.57 1.64
C SER A 714 17.54 67.04 1.89
N ASN A 715 17.60 67.87 0.83
CA ASN A 715 18.04 69.27 0.84
C ASN A 715 19.55 69.55 1.01
N ALA A 716 20.43 68.55 0.95
CA ALA A 716 21.87 68.79 0.93
C ALA A 716 22.29 69.71 -0.25
N PRO A 717 23.19 70.70 -0.04
CA PRO A 717 23.69 71.56 -1.11
C PRO A 717 24.64 70.78 -2.01
N VAL A 718 24.42 70.91 -3.32
CA VAL A 718 25.23 70.28 -4.37
C VAL A 718 25.82 71.37 -5.24
N VAL A 719 27.14 71.30 -5.41
CA VAL A 719 27.89 72.17 -6.31
C VAL A 719 28.27 71.36 -7.54
N VAL A 720 27.79 71.78 -8.70
CA VAL A 720 28.11 71.17 -9.99
C VAL A 720 29.03 72.11 -10.74
N GLN A 721 30.23 71.64 -11.05
CA GLN A 721 31.21 72.34 -11.86
C GLN A 721 31.38 71.61 -13.20
N VAL A 722 31.24 72.34 -14.30
CA VAL A 722 31.62 71.88 -15.64
C VAL A 722 33.04 72.39 -15.88
N VAL A 723 33.98 71.46 -16.04
CA VAL A 723 35.37 71.77 -16.35
C VAL A 723 35.72 71.25 -17.75
N ASP A 724 36.52 72.02 -18.47
CA ASP A 724 37.06 71.60 -19.76
C ASP A 724 38.17 70.54 -19.59
N THR A 725 38.60 69.95 -20.70
CA THR A 725 39.64 68.90 -20.70
C THR A 725 41.03 69.40 -20.27
N LYS A 726 41.22 70.71 -20.12
CA LYS A 726 42.45 71.33 -19.59
C LYS A 726 42.32 71.69 -18.10
N GLY A 727 41.18 71.39 -17.47
CA GLY A 727 40.93 71.58 -16.05
C GLY A 727 40.37 72.95 -15.66
N ASN A 728 40.04 73.81 -16.63
CA ASN A 728 39.48 75.13 -16.35
C ASN A 728 37.96 75.04 -16.11
N THR A 729 37.47 75.70 -15.07
CA THR A 729 36.02 75.77 -14.80
C THR A 729 35.33 76.67 -15.81
N LYS A 730 34.41 76.09 -16.58
CA LYS A 730 33.57 76.80 -17.56
C LYS A 730 32.27 77.30 -16.95
N THR A 731 31.71 76.56 -16.01
CA THR A 731 30.47 76.94 -15.32
C THR A 731 30.42 76.26 -13.96
N GLN A 732 29.86 76.95 -12.97
CA GLN A 732 29.61 76.42 -11.64
C GLN A 732 28.21 76.79 -11.18
N ILE A 733 27.47 75.80 -10.67
CA ILE A 733 26.09 75.94 -10.24
C ILE A 733 25.96 75.34 -8.84
N THR A 734 25.35 76.08 -7.91
CA THR A 734 25.09 75.59 -6.55
C THR A 734 23.59 75.57 -6.28
N ARG A 735 23.03 74.41 -5.95
CA ARG A 735 21.60 74.25 -5.60
C ARG A 735 21.39 73.14 -4.57
N LYS A 736 20.22 73.12 -3.93
CA LYS A 736 19.79 72.02 -3.05
C LYS A 736 19.13 70.91 -3.86
N LEU A 737 19.33 69.65 -3.44
CA LEU A 737 18.65 68.49 -4.04
C LEU A 737 17.16 68.49 -3.70
N VAL A 738 16.33 68.14 -4.68
CA VAL A 738 14.89 67.88 -4.48
C VAL A 738 14.64 66.40 -4.75
N ASN A 739 14.16 65.65 -3.76
CA ASN A 739 13.97 64.20 -3.80
C ASN A 739 15.22 63.43 -4.28
N GLY A 740 16.40 63.82 -3.78
CA GLY A 740 17.68 63.17 -4.11
C GLY A 740 18.13 63.36 -5.55
N SER A 741 17.60 64.34 -6.29
CA SER A 741 18.03 64.61 -7.67
C SER A 741 18.06 66.09 -8.04
N PHE A 742 18.77 66.39 -9.13
CA PHE A 742 18.93 67.71 -9.73
C PHE A 742 19.00 67.56 -11.26
N PHE A 743 18.53 68.56 -12.02
CA PHE A 743 18.66 68.58 -13.47
C PHE A 743 19.57 69.72 -13.92
N LEU A 744 20.60 69.38 -14.69
CA LEU A 744 21.47 70.32 -15.38
C LEU A 744 20.93 70.57 -16.79
N ASN A 745 20.76 71.82 -17.20
CA ASN A 745 20.43 72.13 -18.59
C ASN A 745 21.66 71.79 -19.47
N ALA A 746 21.43 71.04 -20.55
CA ALA A 746 22.46 70.64 -21.49
C ALA A 746 23.14 71.83 -22.19
N ASP A 747 22.51 73.01 -22.22
CA ASP A 747 23.11 74.25 -22.75
C ASP A 747 24.37 74.69 -21.99
N HIS A 748 24.55 74.23 -20.75
CA HIS A 748 25.75 74.49 -19.96
C HIS A 748 26.94 73.58 -20.30
N LEU A 749 26.76 72.65 -21.24
CA LEU A 749 27.80 71.73 -21.72
C LEU A 749 28.22 72.13 -23.13
N ALA A 750 29.53 72.20 -23.37
CA ALA A 750 30.08 72.46 -24.71
C ALA A 750 29.96 71.21 -25.59
N ILE A 751 29.91 71.39 -26.92
CA ILE A 751 30.03 70.27 -27.87
C ILE A 751 31.41 69.64 -27.70
N GLY A 752 31.47 68.31 -27.65
CA GLY A 752 32.65 67.51 -27.33
C GLY A 752 32.68 66.98 -25.88
N VAL A 753 33.88 66.66 -25.40
CA VAL A 753 34.11 66.07 -24.08
C VAL A 753 34.13 67.15 -23.00
N ASN A 754 33.30 66.98 -21.96
CA ASN A 754 33.24 67.79 -20.76
C ASN A 754 33.52 66.91 -19.54
N ILE A 755 34.06 67.51 -18.47
CA ILE A 755 34.19 66.83 -17.18
C ILE A 755 33.23 67.51 -16.20
N LEU A 756 32.33 66.73 -15.62
CA LEU A 756 31.39 67.18 -14.61
C LEU A 756 31.90 66.78 -13.22
N LYS A 757 32.26 67.77 -12.42
CA LYS A 757 32.61 67.59 -11.01
C LYS A 757 31.39 67.93 -10.15
N ILE A 758 30.90 66.95 -9.41
CA ILE A 758 29.74 67.06 -8.53
C ILE A 758 30.24 66.96 -7.10
N LYS A 759 30.19 68.07 -6.38
CA LYS A 759 30.56 68.12 -4.97
C LYS A 759 29.31 68.10 -4.09
N VAL A 760 29.26 67.14 -3.18
CA VAL A 760 28.21 67.03 -2.15
C VAL A 760 28.92 66.95 -0.81
N ASN A 761 28.72 67.95 0.05
CA ASN A 761 29.50 68.14 1.29
C ASN A 761 31.02 68.14 1.02
N ALA A 762 31.77 67.17 1.55
CA ALA A 762 33.22 67.05 1.40
C ALA A 762 33.66 66.17 0.21
N GLU A 763 32.74 65.44 -0.42
CA GLU A 763 33.05 64.46 -1.46
C GLU A 763 32.85 65.05 -2.86
N VAL A 764 33.74 64.68 -3.80
CA VAL A 764 33.72 65.16 -5.19
C VAL A 764 33.71 63.97 -6.14
N PHE A 765 32.64 63.84 -6.91
CA PHE A 765 32.46 62.83 -7.96
C PHE A 765 32.80 63.46 -9.31
N SER A 766 33.52 62.75 -10.17
CA SER A 766 33.97 63.30 -11.47
C SER A 766 33.53 62.39 -12.61
N PHE A 767 32.73 62.92 -13.52
CA PHE A 767 32.18 62.19 -14.67
C PHE A 767 32.68 62.80 -15.97
N GLN A 768 33.10 61.98 -16.92
CA GLN A 768 33.35 62.43 -18.28
C GLN A 768 32.07 62.29 -19.10
N ILE A 769 31.61 63.41 -19.63
CA ILE A 769 30.36 63.54 -20.38
C ILE A 769 30.71 63.97 -21.80
N ILE A 770 30.05 63.41 -22.81
CA ILE A 770 30.33 63.75 -24.21
C ILE A 770 29.04 64.27 -24.82
N LYS A 771 29.01 65.56 -25.16
CA LYS A 771 27.86 66.18 -25.86
C LYS A 771 28.18 66.22 -27.35
N PHE A 772 27.33 65.62 -28.17
CA PHE A 772 27.49 65.65 -29.61
C PHE A 772 26.81 66.87 -30.22
N GLU A 773 27.22 67.23 -31.43
CA GLU A 773 26.68 68.34 -32.23
C GLU A 773 25.26 68.03 -32.74
#